data_AF-A0A6P0VPZ5-F1
#
_entry.id   AF-A0A6P0VPZ5-F1
#
_cell.length_a   1.000
_cell.length_b   1.000
_cell.length_c   1.000
_cell.angle_alpha   90.00
_cell.angle_beta   90.00
_cell.angle_gamma   90.00
#
_symmetry.space_group_name_H-M   'P 1'
#
loop_
_entity.id
_entity.type
_entity.pdbx_description
1 polymer ?
#
loop_
_entity_poly.entity_id
_entity_poly.type
_entity_poly.pdbx_seq_one_letter_code
_entity_poly.pdbx_strand_id
1 'polypeptide(L)'
;VKLNAADTITTNEIISVGDKDGGNITLNTDGNITTLGNITSGSNSGNSGQILLTSSNGAIDTTASTLNSISVDGNGGEVKLNAADTITTNEIISVGDKDGGNITLNTDGNITTLGDISSGSIDGDGGAITLTSAQGTIDTTLGDLTSASEIGDAGEIDITAKSDITTGDIQAVSNRGNGGAIALISNQGTIDTTPGTITSASEIGDAGIIDITTNRDITTGDIQAVSINGDGGAIALNSTQGKIDTTPGTLTSASDSGNAGIVDITGKSDITTGDIQAVSINGDGGAIALNSTQGKIDTTSGTLTSASDSGDAGIIDIIGNSDIMTGDILAVSIDGDGGAIALLSNQGTIDTTSGTIASASNSGDAGDINLIGNRDITIKDILAVSNSGNGGEITLTSLNGAIETTGGIVNSGSLLQNGGDITFTANDNITIPGIINSNGIVTGGDITIESNNGGINGEGLIVNSGRLSRTQIRLATDNGFSLPPQISNRISGKGGAIAISGNDGINFTTAIINAHGASGAGGAISFSSEEAISLEDTFILTNTFVGQEKELTFEASSISLTNSSAIVQTRTNGEVGNIDVTATEFVELHQSSTLSLHNRGAQANGNLTIDTPRLTVRDGSLVSASTESVSSSGRGGTLEVINANLVEIIGTSADGLIPSALVSISGRVGNAGDVRISTNQLILRDGGSVSGATVNEGLGGNVFIEADSVIVTGTSENQLFGSTISVDTLGSGKAGSLEIITNQLLVQDGGVVSASTFGTGDAGNIIIKAKEEISVSGTSLDNQIKSGIYAQSYDEGQAGSIDILVTGNLMVQNEAKITVNSEPTSEDSGNLINKSNALIEALRRVPEQDIVPPDFAVARGSGTSDAGNIIIDANHIFLNNQGQITAVTSSGEGGNINIDVWDLILMRHNSFISTTAGTAPGGGNGGNITIRAPFIVAVPDENNDITANAFTGNGGNIRIFSQAIFGLEFRPRLTPRSDITVSSQFGLDGTVELNTLGIDPSLGLINLSMEAVEPEVKDICQGNGGQPKVELYDIGRAGIAPTPHEPFDPDFVESESPASEVNALHPVPYRCDG
;
A
#
# COMPACT_ATOMS: atom_id res chain seq x y z
N VAL A 1 50.27 11.33 78.10
CA VAL A 1 49.93 10.27 79.08
C VAL A 1 50.19 8.90 78.47
N LYS A 2 50.88 7.98 79.16
CA LYS A 2 51.05 6.58 78.71
C LYS A 2 50.68 5.61 79.83
N LEU A 3 49.65 4.80 79.64
CA LEU A 3 49.19 3.78 80.57
C LEU A 3 49.34 2.41 79.91
N ASN A 4 50.07 1.51 80.56
CA ASN A 4 50.18 0.11 80.15
C ASN A 4 49.66 -0.78 81.29
N ALA A 5 48.74 -1.70 81.00
CA ALA A 5 48.27 -2.70 81.94
C ALA A 5 48.34 -4.09 81.31
N ALA A 6 48.34 -5.13 82.14
CA ALA A 6 48.38 -6.53 81.69
C ALA A 6 46.98 -7.16 81.56
N ASP A 7 45.92 -6.44 81.94
CA ASP A 7 44.57 -7.00 82.03
C ASP A 7 43.55 -5.98 81.53
N THR A 8 42.88 -5.19 82.38
CA THR A 8 41.90 -4.17 81.95
C THR A 8 42.37 -2.75 82.27
N ILE A 9 42.07 -1.80 81.39
CA ILE A 9 42.18 -0.36 81.65
C ILE A 9 40.77 0.22 81.76
N THR A 10 40.43 0.79 82.92
CA THR A 10 39.22 1.62 83.07
C THR A 10 39.66 3.01 83.47
N THR A 11 39.25 4.02 82.70
CA THR A 11 39.62 5.42 82.94
C THR A 11 38.37 6.27 83.10
N ASN A 12 38.48 7.35 83.86
CA ASN A 12 37.51 8.44 83.80
C ASN A 12 38.06 9.49 82.83
N GLU A 13 38.05 10.77 83.18
CA GLU A 13 38.64 11.84 82.39
C GLU A 13 40.18 11.77 82.29
N ILE A 14 40.72 11.96 81.08
CA ILE A 14 42.16 12.15 80.81
C ILE A 14 42.35 13.40 79.97
N ILE A 15 43.09 14.39 80.48
CA ILE A 15 43.37 15.63 79.78
C ILE A 15 44.88 15.81 79.60
N SER A 16 45.30 16.13 78.38
CA SER A 16 46.68 16.36 77.98
C SER A 16 46.79 17.51 76.96
N VAL A 17 46.58 18.73 77.44
CA VAL A 17 46.63 19.97 76.65
C VAL A 17 47.94 20.75 76.83
N GLY A 18 48.41 21.41 75.77
CA GLY A 18 49.61 22.25 75.79
C GLY A 18 49.46 23.57 75.02
N ASP A 19 50.18 24.62 75.41
CA ASP A 19 50.15 25.90 74.70
C ASP A 19 50.79 25.83 73.30
N LYS A 20 51.82 24.98 73.12
CA LYS A 20 52.43 24.65 71.83
C LYS A 20 51.86 23.34 71.31
N ASP A 21 52.53 22.22 71.59
CA ASP A 21 52.03 20.90 71.18
C ASP A 21 51.27 20.23 72.32
N GLY A 22 50.17 19.56 71.97
CA GLY A 22 49.42 18.66 72.83
C GLY A 22 50.20 17.39 73.13
N GLY A 23 49.95 16.79 74.29
CA GLY A 23 50.66 15.57 74.68
C GLY A 23 49.93 14.32 74.22
N ASN A 24 50.64 13.34 73.63
CA ASN A 24 50.05 12.07 73.23
C ASN A 24 49.44 11.31 74.42
N ILE A 25 48.27 10.71 74.24
CA ILE A 25 47.59 9.81 75.17
C ILE A 25 47.65 8.40 74.58
N THR A 26 48.27 7.46 75.30
CA THR A 26 48.38 6.06 74.87
C THR A 26 47.90 5.13 75.98
N LEU A 27 46.89 4.32 75.69
CA LEU A 27 46.37 3.26 76.55
C LEU A 27 46.66 1.91 75.89
N ASN A 28 47.44 1.05 76.53
CA ASN A 28 47.80 -0.26 76.00
C ASN A 28 47.53 -1.36 77.03
N THR A 29 46.78 -2.38 76.65
CA THR A 29 46.48 -3.51 77.54
C THR A 29 46.20 -4.80 76.78
N ASP A 30 46.30 -5.94 77.47
CA ASP A 30 45.96 -7.23 76.88
C ASP A 30 44.45 -7.51 76.88
N GLY A 31 43.71 -7.10 77.91
CA GLY A 31 42.24 -7.22 78.02
C GLY A 31 41.49 -5.94 77.63
N ASN A 32 40.37 -5.61 78.27
CA ASN A 32 39.47 -4.54 77.80
C ASN A 32 39.97 -3.12 78.12
N ILE A 33 39.58 -2.14 77.29
CA ILE A 33 39.66 -0.72 77.59
C ILE A 33 38.24 -0.16 77.72
N THR A 34 37.91 0.49 78.84
CA THR A 34 36.64 1.18 79.04
C THR A 34 36.89 2.61 79.51
N THR A 35 36.31 3.60 78.84
CA THR A 35 36.43 5.01 79.22
C THR A 35 35.07 5.53 79.72
N LEU A 36 35.05 6.06 80.94
CA LEU A 36 33.85 6.56 81.62
C LEU A 36 33.76 8.10 81.63
N GLY A 37 34.74 8.77 81.00
CA GLY A 37 34.83 10.22 80.88
C GLY A 37 35.79 10.61 79.76
N ASN A 38 35.70 11.86 79.33
CA ASN A 38 36.36 12.34 78.10
C ASN A 38 37.88 12.15 78.10
N ILE A 39 38.42 11.82 76.93
CA ILE A 39 39.86 11.78 76.69
C ILE A 39 40.19 12.94 75.75
N THR A 40 40.93 13.92 76.23
CA THR A 40 41.27 15.13 75.49
C THR A 40 42.78 15.30 75.37
N SER A 41 43.29 15.24 74.14
CA SER A 41 44.58 15.81 73.77
C SER A 41 44.34 17.08 72.96
N GLY A 42 45.09 18.15 73.19
CA GLY A 42 44.85 19.37 72.42
C GLY A 42 45.91 20.43 72.56
N SER A 43 45.82 21.44 71.71
CA SER A 43 46.79 22.53 71.66
C SER A 43 46.17 23.86 71.27
N ASN A 44 46.80 24.94 71.73
CA ASN A 44 46.47 26.28 71.28
C ASN A 44 47.25 26.63 69.99
N SER A 45 48.59 26.69 70.04
CA SER A 45 49.42 27.24 68.94
C SER A 45 50.26 26.24 68.14
N GLY A 46 50.18 24.95 68.45
CA GLY A 46 50.95 23.86 67.81
C GLY A 46 50.07 22.64 67.54
N ASN A 47 50.64 21.45 67.37
CA ASN A 47 49.86 20.27 66.96
C ASN A 47 49.19 19.57 68.14
N SER A 48 47.96 19.06 67.96
CA SER A 48 47.33 18.21 68.97
C SER A 48 48.07 16.88 69.10
N GLY A 49 48.04 16.28 70.29
CA GLY A 49 48.67 14.99 70.54
C GLY A 49 47.83 13.83 70.05
N GLN A 50 48.47 12.72 69.75
CA GLN A 50 47.77 11.50 69.31
C GLN A 50 47.00 10.84 70.47
N ILE A 51 45.84 10.25 70.18
CA ILE A 51 45.09 9.37 71.10
C ILE A 51 45.16 7.95 70.55
N LEU A 52 45.91 7.07 71.22
CA LEU A 52 46.10 5.68 70.80
C LEU A 52 45.59 4.72 71.88
N LEU A 53 44.54 3.97 71.57
CA LEU A 53 43.99 2.91 72.42
C LEU A 53 44.30 1.56 71.77
N THR A 54 44.89 0.64 72.51
CA THR A 54 45.27 -0.70 72.01
C THR A 54 44.89 -1.76 73.03
N SER A 55 43.95 -2.61 72.65
CA SER A 55 43.51 -3.80 73.38
C SER A 55 43.89 -5.04 72.57
N SER A 56 44.90 -5.78 73.03
CA SER A 56 45.51 -6.84 72.22
C SER A 56 44.69 -8.14 72.15
N ASN A 57 43.82 -8.41 73.12
CA ASN A 57 42.93 -9.58 73.17
C ASN A 57 41.51 -9.24 73.71
N GLY A 58 41.13 -7.96 73.75
CA GLY A 58 39.86 -7.51 74.32
C GLY A 58 39.13 -6.46 73.49
N ALA A 59 38.08 -5.90 74.09
CA ALA A 59 37.23 -4.88 73.49
C ALA A 59 37.65 -3.46 73.91
N ILE A 60 37.29 -2.46 73.10
CA ILE A 60 37.35 -1.04 73.44
C ILE A 60 35.92 -0.50 73.52
N ASP A 61 35.55 0.05 74.68
CA ASP A 61 34.27 0.70 74.93
C ASP A 61 34.49 2.16 75.37
N THR A 62 34.12 3.09 74.50
CA THR A 62 34.18 4.53 74.75
C THR A 62 32.79 5.17 74.73
N THR A 63 31.72 4.37 74.91
CA THR A 63 30.33 4.83 74.82
C THR A 63 29.96 5.95 75.79
N ALA A 64 30.64 6.05 76.95
CA ALA A 64 30.42 7.09 77.94
C ALA A 64 31.37 8.30 77.80
N SER A 65 32.14 8.39 76.71
CA SER A 65 33.21 9.40 76.55
C SER A 65 33.23 10.02 75.17
N THR A 66 33.67 11.28 75.08
CA THR A 66 34.15 11.89 73.83
C THR A 66 35.67 11.78 73.76
N LEU A 67 36.22 11.36 72.61
CA LEU A 67 37.65 11.38 72.33
C LEU A 67 38.01 12.64 71.52
N ASN A 68 38.68 13.60 72.14
CA ASN A 68 38.98 14.91 71.54
C ASN A 68 40.47 15.06 71.25
N SER A 69 40.83 15.33 70.00
CA SER A 69 42.16 15.69 69.55
C SER A 69 42.14 16.99 68.76
N ILE A 70 42.06 18.12 69.46
CA ILE A 70 41.72 19.42 68.87
C ILE A 70 42.91 20.39 68.96
N SER A 71 43.26 21.01 67.83
CA SER A 71 44.22 22.12 67.76
C SER A 71 43.57 23.40 67.24
N VAL A 72 43.90 24.56 67.84
CA VAL A 72 43.35 25.86 67.44
C VAL A 72 44.14 26.54 66.31
N ASP A 73 45.47 26.39 66.22
CA ASP A 73 46.31 27.01 65.16
C ASP A 73 47.22 25.99 64.42
N GLY A 74 47.08 24.70 64.72
CA GLY A 74 47.94 23.62 64.21
C GLY A 74 47.14 22.42 63.74
N ASN A 75 47.81 21.27 63.59
CA ASN A 75 47.17 20.07 63.09
C ASN A 75 46.38 19.34 64.18
N GLY A 76 45.24 18.75 63.83
CA GLY A 76 44.55 17.74 64.62
C GLY A 76 45.45 16.52 64.83
N GLY A 77 45.23 15.79 65.94
CA GLY A 77 46.08 14.65 66.30
C GLY A 77 45.40 13.34 65.95
N GLU A 78 46.16 12.36 65.44
CA GLU A 78 45.64 11.04 65.10
C GLU A 78 44.89 10.40 66.27
N VAL A 79 43.69 9.87 66.01
CA VAL A 79 42.92 9.06 66.97
C VAL A 79 42.83 7.64 66.45
N LYS A 80 43.45 6.69 67.15
CA LYS A 80 43.55 5.31 66.72
C LYS A 80 43.12 4.32 67.79
N LEU A 81 42.14 3.48 67.47
CA LEU A 81 41.61 2.43 68.33
C LEU A 81 41.90 1.08 67.67
N ASN A 82 42.71 0.24 68.32
CA ASN A 82 42.97 -1.13 67.87
C ASN A 82 42.46 -2.10 68.93
N ALA A 83 41.47 -2.94 68.59
CA ALA A 83 40.95 -3.98 69.46
C ALA A 83 41.05 -5.35 68.79
N ALA A 84 41.03 -6.44 69.58
CA ALA A 84 40.93 -7.80 69.04
C ALA A 84 39.50 -8.34 69.10
N ASP A 85 38.59 -7.68 69.83
CA ASP A 85 37.18 -8.07 69.93
C ASP A 85 36.27 -6.99 69.32
N THR A 86 35.46 -6.28 70.11
CA THR A 86 34.57 -5.21 69.60
C THR A 86 35.13 -3.81 69.88
N ILE A 87 34.80 -2.86 68.99
CA ILE A 87 34.91 -1.42 69.27
C ILE A 87 33.49 -0.86 69.33
N THR A 88 33.12 -0.26 70.46
CA THR A 88 31.89 0.52 70.58
C THR A 88 32.26 1.92 71.05
N THR A 89 31.95 2.93 70.23
CA THR A 89 32.32 4.32 70.53
C THR A 89 31.13 5.25 70.47
N ASN A 90 31.21 6.34 71.24
CA ASN A 90 30.38 7.52 71.05
C ASN A 90 31.15 8.51 70.14
N GLU A 91 31.25 9.76 70.53
CA GLU A 91 31.83 10.86 69.75
C GLU A 91 33.38 10.82 69.70
N ILE A 92 33.95 11.03 68.50
CA ILE A 92 35.40 11.20 68.26
C ILE A 92 35.61 12.45 67.42
N ILE A 93 36.42 13.40 67.92
CA ILE A 93 36.71 14.66 67.24
C ILE A 93 38.23 14.78 67.06
N SER A 94 38.69 14.95 65.83
CA SER A 94 40.08 15.27 65.50
C SER A 94 40.20 16.44 64.53
N VAL A 95 40.24 17.66 65.07
CA VAL A 95 40.14 18.90 64.29
C VAL A 95 41.39 19.74 64.46
N GLY A 96 41.88 20.31 63.38
CA GLY A 96 42.96 21.30 63.36
C GLY A 96 42.55 22.58 62.65
N ASP A 97 43.33 23.64 62.82
CA ASP A 97 43.24 24.80 61.93
C ASP A 97 43.98 24.55 60.62
N LYS A 98 45.10 23.81 60.65
CA LYS A 98 45.82 23.39 59.44
C LYS A 98 45.23 22.09 58.91
N ASP A 99 45.77 20.94 59.29
CA ASP A 99 45.25 19.65 58.85
C ASP A 99 44.41 18.99 59.95
N GLY A 100 43.34 18.29 59.57
CA GLY A 100 42.61 17.36 60.44
C GLY A 100 43.45 16.14 60.79
N GLY A 101 43.15 15.48 61.91
CA GLY A 101 43.88 14.28 62.32
C GLY A 101 43.16 13.01 61.86
N ASN A 102 43.91 12.05 61.33
CA ASN A 102 43.31 10.78 60.89
C ASN A 102 42.64 10.04 62.07
N ILE A 103 41.49 9.44 61.80
CA ILE A 103 40.75 8.60 62.74
C ILE A 103 40.74 7.17 62.22
N THR A 104 41.24 6.22 63.00
CA THR A 104 41.33 4.81 62.58
C THR A 104 40.79 3.88 63.66
N LEU A 105 39.76 3.11 63.33
CA LEU A 105 39.21 2.05 64.19
C LEU A 105 39.46 0.70 63.51
N ASN A 106 40.26 -0.14 64.15
CA ASN A 106 40.63 -1.45 63.62
C ASN A 106 40.32 -2.54 64.63
N THR A 107 39.54 -3.54 64.23
CA THR A 107 39.19 -4.66 65.10
C THR A 107 38.91 -5.96 64.34
N ASP A 108 39.05 -7.11 65.02
CA ASP A 108 38.61 -8.39 64.44
C ASP A 108 37.08 -8.57 64.53
N GLY A 109 36.44 -8.15 65.63
CA GLY A 109 34.99 -8.23 65.85
C GLY A 109 34.21 -7.05 65.27
N ASN A 110 33.12 -6.63 65.93
CA ASN A 110 32.23 -5.59 65.41
C ASN A 110 32.71 -4.16 65.73
N ILE A 111 32.39 -3.21 64.86
CA ILE A 111 32.47 -1.77 65.14
C ILE A 111 31.06 -1.21 65.22
N THR A 112 30.76 -0.45 66.28
CA THR A 112 29.50 0.28 66.41
C THR A 112 29.77 1.71 66.86
N THR A 113 29.25 2.70 66.13
CA THR A 113 29.30 4.12 66.50
C THR A 113 27.93 4.60 66.98
N LEU A 114 27.90 5.22 68.15
CA LEU A 114 26.68 5.75 68.79
C LEU A 114 26.62 7.29 68.77
N GLY A 115 27.65 7.93 68.23
CA GLY A 115 27.80 9.37 68.08
C GLY A 115 28.84 9.70 67.03
N ASP A 116 29.01 10.99 66.74
CA ASP A 116 29.69 11.46 65.53
C ASP A 116 31.21 11.22 65.56
N ILE A 117 31.76 10.86 64.41
CA ILE A 117 33.20 10.78 64.17
C ILE A 117 33.58 11.86 63.16
N SER A 118 34.31 12.86 63.63
CA SER A 118 34.60 14.07 62.87
C SER A 118 36.09 14.36 62.80
N SER A 119 36.63 14.47 61.58
CA SER A 119 37.99 14.93 61.32
C SER A 119 37.99 16.12 60.37
N GLY A 120 38.41 17.30 60.84
CA GLY A 120 38.21 18.53 60.08
C GLY A 120 39.33 19.55 60.15
N SER A 121 39.32 20.48 59.21
CA SER A 121 40.28 21.57 59.07
C SER A 121 39.67 22.91 58.63
N ILE A 122 40.38 24.01 58.89
CA ILE A 122 40.01 25.36 58.42
C ILE A 122 40.91 25.84 57.25
N ASP A 123 42.22 25.66 57.33
CA ASP A 123 43.27 26.14 56.43
C ASP A 123 44.28 25.03 56.07
N GLY A 124 43.76 23.82 55.82
CA GLY A 124 44.49 22.65 55.34
C GLY A 124 43.56 21.46 55.10
N ASP A 125 44.09 20.25 55.01
CA ASP A 125 43.29 19.09 54.56
C ASP A 125 42.51 18.43 55.70
N GLY A 126 41.30 17.94 55.41
CA GLY A 126 40.53 17.11 56.33
C GLY A 126 41.25 15.77 56.58
N GLY A 127 41.12 15.21 57.79
CA GLY A 127 41.76 13.93 58.09
C GLY A 127 40.96 12.73 57.59
N ALA A 128 41.64 11.66 57.23
CA ALA A 128 41.00 10.43 56.77
C ALA A 128 40.30 9.69 57.91
N ILE A 129 39.17 9.05 57.63
CA ILE A 129 38.43 8.20 58.58
C ILE A 129 38.43 6.77 58.05
N THR A 130 39.04 5.84 58.80
CA THR A 130 39.14 4.44 58.40
C THR A 130 38.53 3.53 59.46
N LEU A 131 37.54 2.73 59.08
CA LEU A 131 36.89 1.72 59.90
C LEU A 131 37.18 0.34 59.31
N THR A 132 37.81 -0.55 60.06
CA THR A 132 38.14 -1.91 59.59
C THR A 132 37.69 -2.97 60.60
N SER A 133 36.76 -3.82 60.16
CA SER A 133 36.30 -5.01 60.89
C SER A 133 36.72 -6.28 60.13
N ALA A 134 37.74 -6.97 60.63
CA ALA A 134 38.34 -8.09 59.90
C ALA A 134 37.45 -9.34 59.85
N GLN A 135 36.55 -9.54 60.81
CA GLN A 135 35.62 -10.69 60.86
C GLN A 135 34.16 -10.32 61.16
N GLY A 136 33.87 -9.11 61.64
CA GLY A 136 32.56 -8.69 62.13
C GLY A 136 31.78 -7.76 61.18
N THR A 137 30.79 -7.08 61.77
CA THR A 137 29.95 -6.06 61.14
C THR A 137 30.43 -4.65 61.48
N ILE A 138 30.01 -3.66 60.69
CA ILE A 138 30.16 -2.24 61.01
C ILE A 138 28.77 -1.58 60.98
N ASP A 139 28.40 -0.91 62.07
CA ASP A 139 27.13 -0.17 62.21
C ASP A 139 27.42 1.27 62.65
N THR A 140 27.09 2.23 61.79
CA THR A 140 27.20 3.68 62.06
C THR A 140 25.87 4.41 61.98
N THR A 141 24.76 3.70 62.18
CA THR A 141 23.40 4.27 62.02
C THR A 141 23.04 5.37 63.03
N LEU A 142 23.76 5.47 64.14
CA LEU A 142 23.47 6.39 65.24
C LEU A 142 24.47 7.55 65.37
N GLY A 143 25.42 7.71 64.44
CA GLY A 143 26.38 8.82 64.47
C GLY A 143 27.05 9.05 63.12
N ASP A 144 27.25 10.32 62.79
CA ASP A 144 27.70 10.75 61.46
C ASP A 144 29.21 10.54 61.30
N LEU A 145 29.67 10.19 60.10
CA LEU A 145 31.10 10.16 59.77
C LEU A 145 31.44 11.38 58.91
N THR A 146 32.20 12.34 59.44
CA THR A 146 32.50 13.60 58.75
C THR A 146 33.99 13.83 58.58
N SER A 147 34.46 13.91 57.33
CA SER A 147 35.75 14.52 56.98
C SER A 147 35.50 15.84 56.25
N ALA A 148 35.97 16.96 56.80
CA ALA A 148 35.62 18.28 56.26
C ALA A 148 36.81 19.25 56.19
N SER A 149 36.85 20.10 55.16
CA SER A 149 37.80 21.21 55.05
C SER A 149 37.15 22.49 54.55
N GLU A 150 37.47 23.63 55.18
CA GLU A 150 37.10 24.95 54.66
C GLU A 150 38.04 25.41 53.52
N ILE A 151 39.34 25.15 53.64
CA ILE A 151 40.38 25.45 52.65
C ILE A 151 41.38 24.28 52.62
N GLY A 152 41.36 23.48 51.56
CA GLY A 152 42.08 22.22 51.45
C GLY A 152 41.16 21.08 51.02
N ASP A 153 41.71 19.89 50.83
CA ASP A 153 40.95 18.74 50.39
C ASP A 153 40.28 18.06 51.60
N ALA A 154 39.09 17.49 51.42
CA ALA A 154 38.49 16.63 52.43
C ALA A 154 39.20 15.27 52.46
N GLY A 155 39.24 14.64 53.63
CA GLY A 155 39.87 13.33 53.80
C GLY A 155 38.99 12.19 53.28
N GLU A 156 39.64 11.11 52.89
CA GLU A 156 38.99 9.87 52.48
C GLU A 156 38.27 9.18 53.65
N ILE A 157 37.11 8.58 53.38
CA ILE A 157 36.34 7.78 54.33
C ILE A 157 36.25 6.34 53.83
N ASP A 158 36.98 5.45 54.49
CA ASP A 158 37.10 4.04 54.15
C ASP A 158 36.45 3.14 55.20
N ILE A 159 35.46 2.36 54.80
CA ILE A 159 34.79 1.37 55.67
C ILE A 159 34.93 -0.01 55.06
N THR A 160 35.64 -0.90 55.75
CA THR A 160 35.83 -2.28 55.32
C THR A 160 35.38 -3.27 56.39
N ALA A 161 34.45 -4.14 56.05
CA ALA A 161 33.98 -5.22 56.91
C ALA A 161 34.07 -6.58 56.21
N LYS A 162 34.19 -7.65 57.01
CA LYS A 162 33.96 -9.00 56.47
C LYS A 162 32.47 -9.29 56.33
N SER A 163 31.67 -8.92 57.34
CA SER A 163 30.21 -9.11 57.35
C SER A 163 29.50 -7.80 56.97
N ASP A 164 28.29 -7.58 57.47
CA ASP A 164 27.39 -6.53 57.00
C ASP A 164 27.92 -5.13 57.40
N ILE A 165 27.65 -4.15 56.53
CA ILE A 165 27.87 -2.73 56.78
C ILE A 165 26.50 -2.04 56.76
N THR A 166 26.19 -1.29 57.81
CA THR A 166 25.01 -0.42 57.84
C THR A 166 25.44 0.97 58.28
N THR A 167 25.11 2.00 57.49
CA THR A 167 25.61 3.36 57.73
C THR A 167 24.47 4.37 57.86
N GLY A 168 24.63 5.31 58.79
CA GLY A 168 23.90 6.58 58.79
C GLY A 168 24.55 7.57 57.82
N ASP A 169 24.65 8.84 58.20
CA ASP A 169 25.23 9.87 57.34
C ASP A 169 26.76 9.76 57.24
N ILE A 170 27.28 9.93 56.02
CA ILE A 170 28.72 10.00 55.73
C ILE A 170 28.97 11.24 54.89
N GLN A 171 29.91 12.09 55.29
CA GLN A 171 30.19 13.38 54.65
C GLN A 171 31.69 13.59 54.46
N ALA A 172 32.15 13.69 53.21
CA ALA A 172 33.52 14.01 52.84
C ALA A 172 33.54 15.31 52.00
N VAL A 173 33.51 16.46 52.67
CA VAL A 173 33.11 17.75 52.07
C VAL A 173 34.19 18.84 52.15
N SER A 174 34.37 19.62 51.08
CA SER A 174 35.29 20.77 51.05
C SER A 174 34.65 22.04 50.49
N ASN A 175 34.94 23.21 51.09
CA ASN A 175 34.54 24.49 50.50
C ASN A 175 35.55 24.99 49.46
N ARG A 176 36.86 24.75 49.67
CA ARG A 176 37.92 25.23 48.77
C ARG A 176 39.03 24.18 48.62
N GLY A 177 38.70 23.10 47.94
CA GLY A 177 39.53 21.96 47.61
C GLY A 177 38.63 20.82 47.13
N ASN A 178 39.16 19.63 46.99
CA ASN A 178 38.39 18.49 46.50
C ASN A 178 37.58 17.84 47.63
N GLY A 179 36.41 17.30 47.30
CA GLY A 179 35.67 16.37 48.16
C GLY A 179 36.44 15.06 48.34
N GLY A 180 36.24 14.40 49.47
CA GLY A 180 36.98 13.18 49.80
C GLY A 180 36.33 11.96 49.16
N ALA A 181 37.12 10.95 48.79
CA ALA A 181 36.57 9.67 48.33
C ALA A 181 35.90 8.93 49.49
N ILE A 182 34.86 8.14 49.17
CA ILE A 182 34.13 7.33 50.14
C ILE A 182 34.06 5.90 49.61
N ALA A 183 34.62 4.94 50.35
CA ALA A 183 34.61 3.54 49.98
C ALA A 183 33.95 2.66 51.05
N LEU A 184 32.96 1.85 50.64
CA LEU A 184 32.31 0.85 51.48
C LEU A 184 32.56 -0.55 50.90
N ILE A 185 33.29 -1.40 51.63
CA ILE A 185 33.68 -2.74 51.17
C ILE A 185 33.22 -3.81 52.16
N SER A 186 32.22 -4.61 51.77
CA SER A 186 31.81 -5.80 52.52
C SER A 186 32.21 -7.09 51.79
N ASN A 187 33.10 -7.87 52.40
CA ASN A 187 33.65 -9.06 51.74
C ASN A 187 32.67 -10.25 51.69
N GLN A 188 31.70 -10.35 52.60
CA GLN A 188 30.76 -11.49 52.69
C GLN A 188 29.36 -11.10 53.17
N GLY A 189 29.12 -9.83 53.53
CA GLY A 189 27.86 -9.34 54.08
C GLY A 189 27.06 -8.50 53.09
N THR A 190 25.97 -7.89 53.55
CA THR A 190 25.21 -6.87 52.80
C THR A 190 25.72 -5.47 53.11
N ILE A 191 25.42 -4.50 52.25
CA ILE A 191 25.62 -3.07 52.55
C ILE A 191 24.25 -2.39 52.51
N ASP A 192 23.90 -1.69 53.59
CA ASP A 192 22.64 -0.94 53.72
C ASP A 192 22.93 0.50 54.15
N THR A 193 22.67 1.46 53.26
CA THR A 193 22.87 2.89 53.52
C THR A 193 21.54 3.65 53.63
N THR A 194 20.40 2.94 53.62
CA THR A 194 19.07 3.56 53.73
C THR A 194 18.82 4.38 55.00
N PRO A 195 19.51 4.16 56.13
CA PRO A 195 19.32 5.00 57.31
C PRO A 195 19.85 6.45 57.18
N GLY A 196 20.70 6.75 56.19
CA GLY A 196 21.30 8.09 56.04
C GLY A 196 21.68 8.44 54.60
N THR A 197 22.46 9.51 54.44
CA THR A 197 22.97 10.03 53.16
C THR A 197 24.48 9.90 53.07
N ILE A 198 24.99 9.48 51.92
CA ILE A 198 26.43 9.48 51.63
C ILE A 198 26.76 10.65 50.71
N THR A 199 27.61 11.58 51.18
CA THR A 199 27.92 12.82 50.47
C THR A 199 29.43 13.01 50.31
N SER A 200 29.89 13.10 49.07
CA SER A 200 31.18 13.69 48.72
C SER A 200 30.93 14.99 47.94
N ALA A 201 31.43 16.12 48.43
CA ALA A 201 31.07 17.40 47.83
C ALA A 201 32.19 18.43 47.84
N SER A 202 32.17 19.34 46.86
CA SER A 202 33.05 20.51 46.81
C SER A 202 32.35 21.78 46.32
N GLU A 203 32.58 22.94 46.96
CA GLU A 203 32.18 24.23 46.38
C GLU A 203 33.19 24.74 45.31
N ILE A 204 34.49 24.51 45.53
CA ILE A 204 35.58 24.89 44.61
C ILE A 204 36.62 23.76 44.55
N GLY A 205 36.50 22.90 43.55
CA GLY A 205 37.27 21.66 43.40
C GLY A 205 36.37 20.53 42.94
N ASP A 206 36.93 19.35 42.77
CA ASP A 206 36.18 18.18 42.27
C ASP A 206 35.54 17.44 43.44
N ALA A 207 34.37 16.83 43.24
CA ALA A 207 33.82 15.89 44.21
C ALA A 207 34.57 14.55 44.15
N GLY A 208 34.66 13.87 45.28
CA GLY A 208 35.30 12.57 45.40
C GLY A 208 34.44 11.44 44.83
N ILE A 209 35.10 10.31 44.54
CA ILE A 209 34.43 9.09 44.08
C ILE A 209 33.75 8.40 45.26
N ILE A 210 32.55 7.87 45.03
CA ILE A 210 31.83 7.01 45.97
C ILE A 210 31.79 5.59 45.39
N ASP A 211 32.47 4.64 46.04
CA ASP A 211 32.55 3.23 45.63
C ASP A 211 31.98 2.32 46.71
N ILE A 212 30.92 1.58 46.38
CA ILE A 212 30.27 0.62 47.26
C ILE A 212 30.36 -0.76 46.63
N THR A 213 31.12 -1.65 47.27
CA THR A 213 31.38 -2.99 46.76
C THR A 213 31.04 -4.06 47.80
N THR A 214 30.25 -5.07 47.40
CA THR A 214 30.02 -6.26 48.23
C THR A 214 29.84 -7.56 47.43
N ASN A 215 29.98 -8.69 48.13
CA ASN A 215 29.58 -9.99 47.63
C ASN A 215 28.08 -10.29 47.77
N ARG A 216 27.31 -9.58 48.59
CA ARG A 216 25.84 -9.76 48.70
C ARG A 216 25.08 -8.50 48.33
N ASP A 217 23.88 -8.32 48.86
CA ASP A 217 22.96 -7.28 48.45
C ASP A 217 23.48 -5.89 48.86
N ILE A 218 23.24 -4.91 47.98
CA ILE A 218 23.40 -3.48 48.24
C ILE A 218 21.99 -2.88 48.28
N THR A 219 21.67 -2.15 49.34
CA THR A 219 20.49 -1.29 49.40
C THR A 219 20.94 0.12 49.75
N THR A 220 20.59 1.13 48.95
CA THR A 220 21.04 2.50 49.19
C THR A 220 19.91 3.47 49.47
N GLY A 221 20.15 4.39 50.41
CA GLY A 221 19.42 5.66 50.51
C GLY A 221 19.96 6.68 49.50
N ASP A 222 20.04 7.94 49.90
CA ASP A 222 20.57 9.01 49.06
C ASP A 222 22.12 8.95 48.99
N ILE A 223 22.66 9.13 47.79
CA ILE A 223 24.10 9.23 47.53
C ILE A 223 24.36 10.45 46.65
N GLN A 224 25.28 11.33 47.07
CA GLN A 224 25.56 12.62 46.43
C GLN A 224 27.06 12.80 46.20
N ALA A 225 27.48 12.93 44.95
CA ALA A 225 28.84 13.22 44.54
C ALA A 225 28.85 14.52 43.71
N VAL A 226 28.81 15.68 44.39
CA VAL A 226 28.39 16.96 43.80
C VAL A 226 29.45 18.06 43.89
N SER A 227 29.64 18.83 42.82
CA SER A 227 30.51 20.01 42.80
C SER A 227 29.82 21.28 42.29
N ILE A 228 30.18 22.45 42.83
CA ILE A 228 29.76 23.73 42.24
C ILE A 228 30.81 24.18 41.21
N ASN A 229 32.06 24.40 41.62
CA ASN A 229 33.13 24.89 40.75
C ASN A 229 34.24 23.84 40.47
N GLY A 230 33.85 22.65 40.02
CA GLY A 230 34.72 21.58 39.55
C GLY A 230 33.89 20.45 38.95
N ASP A 231 34.47 19.25 38.82
CA ASP A 231 33.77 18.07 38.31
C ASP A 231 32.98 17.34 39.42
N GLY A 232 31.84 16.77 39.06
CA GLY A 232 31.07 15.86 39.90
C GLY A 232 31.79 14.50 40.06
N GLY A 233 31.55 13.84 41.19
CA GLY A 233 32.24 12.59 41.51
C GLY A 233 31.54 11.37 40.92
N ALA A 234 32.30 10.32 40.59
CA ALA A 234 31.70 9.07 40.11
C ALA A 234 31.02 8.30 41.25
N ILE A 235 29.94 7.59 40.95
CA ILE A 235 29.24 6.70 41.88
C ILE A 235 29.28 5.29 41.30
N ALA A 236 29.91 4.35 42.02
CA ALA A 236 30.02 2.96 41.61
C ALA A 236 29.38 2.03 42.65
N LEU A 237 28.44 1.19 42.21
CA LEU A 237 27.81 0.16 43.05
C LEU A 237 28.09 -1.22 42.44
N ASN A 238 28.79 -2.09 43.17
CA ASN A 238 29.19 -3.41 42.67
C ASN A 238 28.78 -4.55 43.62
N SER A 239 27.84 -5.38 43.18
CA SER A 239 27.43 -6.61 43.89
C SER A 239 27.82 -7.86 43.11
N THR A 240 28.77 -8.63 43.63
CA THR A 240 29.29 -9.81 42.90
C THR A 240 28.39 -11.04 42.96
N GLN A 241 27.44 -11.13 43.91
CA GLN A 241 26.46 -12.22 43.99
C GLN A 241 25.03 -11.79 44.36
N GLY A 242 24.83 -10.58 44.89
CA GLY A 242 23.54 -10.12 45.39
C GLY A 242 22.77 -9.27 44.39
N LYS A 243 21.62 -8.79 44.85
CA LYS A 243 20.81 -7.76 44.18
C LYS A 243 21.28 -6.36 44.57
N ILE A 244 20.97 -5.37 43.74
CA ILE A 244 21.19 -3.95 44.06
C ILE A 244 19.83 -3.25 44.02
N ASP A 245 19.50 -2.53 45.10
CA ASP A 245 18.24 -1.82 45.25
C ASP A 245 18.47 -0.37 45.68
N THR A 246 18.25 0.57 44.77
CA THR A 246 18.40 2.01 45.03
C THR A 246 17.06 2.73 45.12
N THR A 247 15.94 1.99 45.08
CA THR A 247 14.59 2.58 45.16
C THR A 247 14.30 3.39 46.42
N PRO A 248 14.96 3.17 47.58
CA PRO A 248 14.73 4.00 48.76
C PRO A 248 15.24 5.45 48.66
N GLY A 249 16.12 5.78 47.71
CA GLY A 249 16.74 7.11 47.60
C GLY A 249 17.12 7.50 46.17
N THR A 250 17.91 8.57 46.05
CA THR A 250 18.42 9.10 44.77
C THR A 250 19.94 8.99 44.70
N LEU A 251 20.46 8.59 43.54
CA LEU A 251 21.90 8.69 43.24
C LEU A 251 22.17 9.94 42.40
N THR A 252 22.96 10.88 42.91
CA THR A 252 23.24 12.16 42.25
C THR A 252 24.73 12.36 42.07
N SER A 253 25.19 12.35 40.83
CA SER A 253 26.47 12.93 40.42
C SER A 253 26.19 14.23 39.66
N ALA A 254 26.66 15.37 40.17
CA ALA A 254 26.28 16.66 39.60
C ALA A 254 27.40 17.69 39.63
N SER A 255 27.34 18.62 38.68
CA SER A 255 28.27 19.73 38.59
C SER A 255 27.63 21.00 38.03
N ASP A 256 27.84 22.17 38.66
CA ASP A 256 27.42 23.44 38.06
C ASP A 256 28.40 23.91 36.96
N SER A 257 29.71 23.74 37.13
CA SER A 257 30.73 24.34 36.23
C SER A 257 31.56 23.35 35.40
N GLY A 258 31.83 22.16 35.93
CA GLY A 258 32.55 21.06 35.27
C GLY A 258 31.62 19.95 34.80
N ASN A 259 32.16 18.77 34.55
CA ASN A 259 31.41 17.62 34.08
C ASN A 259 30.76 16.85 35.23
N ALA A 260 29.62 16.21 35.02
CA ALA A 260 29.10 15.25 35.97
C ALA A 260 29.88 13.93 35.89
N GLY A 261 29.97 13.22 37.02
CA GLY A 261 30.62 11.93 37.11
C GLY A 261 29.75 10.80 36.57
N ILE A 262 30.40 9.66 36.30
CA ILE A 262 29.73 8.44 35.82
C ILE A 262 29.00 7.77 36.99
N VAL A 263 27.80 7.25 36.73
CA VAL A 263 27.09 6.34 37.63
C VAL A 263 27.13 4.93 37.04
N ASP A 264 27.86 4.02 37.67
CA ASP A 264 28.01 2.62 37.24
C ASP A 264 27.45 1.66 38.29
N ILE A 265 26.45 0.88 37.91
CA ILE A 265 25.81 -0.12 38.78
C ILE A 265 25.96 -1.49 38.13
N THR A 266 26.76 -2.35 38.75
CA THR A 266 27.02 -3.70 38.27
C THR A 266 26.61 -4.73 39.32
N GLY A 267 25.66 -5.59 38.96
CA GLY A 267 25.10 -6.63 39.83
C GLY A 267 25.13 -8.01 39.18
N LYS A 268 25.32 -9.06 39.99
CA LYS A 268 25.08 -10.43 39.49
C LYS A 268 23.59 -10.77 39.42
N SER A 269 22.83 -10.40 40.44
CA SER A 269 21.38 -10.62 40.51
C SER A 269 20.62 -9.39 39.98
N ASP A 270 19.33 -9.31 40.29
CA ASP A 270 18.45 -8.20 39.90
C ASP A 270 18.96 -6.83 40.35
N ILE A 271 18.76 -5.82 39.50
CA ILE A 271 18.99 -4.41 39.79
C ILE A 271 17.65 -3.69 39.76
N THR A 272 17.27 -3.04 40.85
CA THR A 272 16.11 -2.16 40.95
C THR A 272 16.55 -0.75 41.28
N THR A 273 16.16 0.25 40.50
CA THR A 273 16.60 1.64 40.72
C THR A 273 15.45 2.59 41.00
N GLY A 274 15.69 3.53 41.93
CA GLY A 274 14.95 4.77 42.04
C GLY A 274 15.46 5.80 41.02
N ASP A 275 15.54 7.07 41.45
CA ASP A 275 16.07 8.15 40.62
C ASP A 275 17.61 8.09 40.53
N ILE A 276 18.15 8.27 39.33
CA ILE A 276 19.59 8.42 39.08
C ILE A 276 19.80 9.70 38.25
N GLN A 277 20.65 10.59 38.73
CA GLN A 277 20.92 11.89 38.14
C GLN A 277 22.43 12.06 37.92
N ALA A 278 22.83 12.21 36.65
CA ALA A 278 24.21 12.48 36.22
C ALA A 278 24.22 13.78 35.39
N VAL A 279 24.12 14.93 36.07
CA VAL A 279 23.70 16.20 35.47
C VAL A 279 24.74 17.32 35.59
N SER A 280 24.92 18.10 34.53
CA SER A 280 25.77 19.29 34.54
C SER A 280 25.06 20.54 34.00
N ILE A 281 25.45 21.73 34.48
CA ILE A 281 24.99 22.99 33.88
C ILE A 281 25.98 23.42 32.79
N ASN A 282 27.24 23.72 33.16
CA ASN A 282 28.22 24.30 32.23
C ASN A 282 29.23 23.30 31.62
N GLY A 283 29.09 22.00 31.91
CA GLY A 283 29.92 20.93 31.36
C GLY A 283 29.09 19.77 30.84
N ASP A 284 29.69 18.60 30.62
CA ASP A 284 29.01 17.43 30.08
C ASP A 284 28.23 16.67 31.16
N GLY A 285 27.09 16.08 30.77
CA GLY A 285 26.33 15.14 31.58
C GLY A 285 27.09 13.83 31.76
N GLY A 286 26.86 13.14 32.87
CA GLY A 286 27.60 11.91 33.22
C GLY A 286 26.94 10.69 32.60
N ALA A 287 27.74 9.68 32.24
CA ALA A 287 27.18 8.42 31.74
C ALA A 287 26.49 7.62 32.86
N ILE A 288 25.44 6.88 32.51
CA ILE A 288 24.74 5.97 33.42
C ILE A 288 24.83 4.56 32.83
N ALA A 289 25.43 3.63 33.57
CA ALA A 289 25.57 2.24 33.14
C ALA A 289 24.94 1.30 34.17
N LEU A 290 24.00 0.45 33.72
CA LEU A 290 23.38 -0.60 34.54
C LEU A 290 23.67 -1.97 33.94
N ASN A 291 24.31 -2.86 34.68
CA ASN A 291 24.70 -4.19 34.18
C ASN A 291 24.31 -5.31 35.16
N SER A 292 23.26 -6.07 34.82
CA SER A 292 22.86 -7.28 35.54
C SER A 292 23.27 -8.54 34.77
N THR A 293 24.26 -9.26 35.28
CA THR A 293 24.84 -10.40 34.56
C THR A 293 24.00 -11.68 34.61
N GLN A 294 23.05 -11.81 35.54
CA GLN A 294 22.13 -12.96 35.63
C GLN A 294 20.67 -12.59 35.91
N GLY A 295 20.39 -11.38 36.39
CA GLY A 295 19.05 -10.94 36.81
C GLY A 295 18.33 -10.07 35.79
N LYS A 296 17.18 -9.54 36.23
CA LYS A 296 16.42 -8.50 35.54
C LYS A 296 16.90 -7.09 35.94
N ILE A 297 16.59 -6.09 35.13
CA ILE A 297 16.76 -4.67 35.50
C ILE A 297 15.39 -4.01 35.50
N ASP A 298 15.09 -3.28 36.57
CA ASP A 298 13.79 -2.64 36.76
C ASP A 298 13.98 -1.20 37.28
N THR A 299 13.75 -0.23 36.40
CA THR A 299 13.88 1.21 36.70
C THR A 299 12.52 1.91 36.75
N THR A 300 11.42 1.15 36.82
CA THR A 300 10.05 1.68 36.80
C THR A 300 9.69 2.55 38.00
N SER A 301 10.50 2.52 39.06
CA SER A 301 10.26 3.28 40.30
C SER A 301 10.87 4.68 40.30
N GLY A 302 11.60 5.07 39.25
CA GLY A 302 12.25 6.38 39.15
C GLY A 302 12.61 6.75 37.72
N THR A 303 13.45 7.78 37.59
CA THR A 303 13.95 8.31 36.31
C THR A 303 15.47 8.18 36.22
N LEU A 304 15.98 7.74 35.07
CA LEU A 304 17.41 7.83 34.75
C LEU A 304 17.66 9.10 33.94
N THR A 305 18.43 10.05 34.49
CA THR A 305 18.70 11.34 33.84
C THR A 305 20.20 11.56 33.66
N SER A 306 20.65 11.60 32.41
CA SER A 306 21.92 12.21 32.03
C SER A 306 21.61 13.49 31.27
N ALA A 307 22.04 14.64 31.79
CA ALA A 307 21.65 15.92 31.21
C ALA A 307 22.75 16.97 31.26
N SER A 308 22.71 17.88 30.29
CA SER A 308 23.54 19.08 30.28
C SER A 308 22.80 20.31 29.73
N ASP A 309 23.01 21.49 30.33
CA ASP A 309 22.51 22.74 29.74
C ASP A 309 23.43 23.22 28.59
N SER A 310 24.76 23.10 28.72
CA SER A 310 25.68 23.69 27.73
C SER A 310 26.64 22.73 27.02
N GLY A 311 26.85 21.55 27.60
CA GLY A 311 27.66 20.46 27.06
C GLY A 311 26.80 19.31 26.54
N ASP A 312 27.42 18.17 26.29
CA ASP A 312 26.73 17.00 25.77
C ASP A 312 26.10 16.19 26.90
N ALA A 313 24.97 15.54 26.65
CA ALA A 313 24.44 14.56 27.58
C ALA A 313 25.23 13.24 27.49
N GLY A 314 25.41 12.58 28.63
CA GLY A 314 26.09 11.30 28.72
C GLY A 314 25.27 10.14 28.17
N ILE A 315 25.97 9.05 27.83
CA ILE A 315 25.36 7.80 27.34
C ILE A 315 24.63 7.10 28.49
N ILE A 316 23.47 6.51 28.19
CA ILE A 316 22.77 5.61 29.10
C ILE A 316 22.77 4.19 28.51
N ASP A 317 23.44 3.26 29.18
CA ASP A 317 23.57 1.87 28.74
C ASP A 317 23.01 0.90 29.78
N ILE A 318 22.07 0.04 29.38
CA ILE A 318 21.37 -0.90 30.25
C ILE A 318 21.48 -2.31 29.68
N ILE A 319 22.23 -3.17 30.37
CA ILE A 319 22.50 -4.54 29.95
C ILE A 319 21.94 -5.51 30.99
N GLY A 320 20.83 -6.16 30.65
CA GLY A 320 20.18 -7.18 31.48
C GLY A 320 20.37 -8.58 30.90
N ASN A 321 20.64 -9.56 31.75
CA ASN A 321 20.59 -10.96 31.31
C ASN A 321 19.15 -11.45 31.11
N SER A 322 18.23 -11.03 31.99
CA SER A 322 16.79 -11.30 31.91
C SER A 322 16.02 -10.06 31.41
N ASP A 323 14.74 -9.94 31.76
CA ASP A 323 13.86 -8.84 31.37
C ASP A 323 14.41 -7.46 31.81
N ILE A 324 14.15 -6.45 30.98
CA ILE A 324 14.40 -5.03 31.28
C ILE A 324 13.05 -4.31 31.33
N MET A 325 12.75 -3.66 32.44
CA MET A 325 11.55 -2.83 32.63
C MET A 325 11.99 -1.41 32.96
N THR A 326 11.48 -0.40 32.24
CA THR A 326 11.95 0.97 32.43
C THR A 326 10.84 1.98 32.71
N GLY A 327 11.12 2.90 33.63
CA GLY A 327 10.42 4.17 33.76
C GLY A 327 10.90 5.16 32.69
N ASP A 328 11.07 6.43 33.07
CA ASP A 328 11.62 7.45 32.19
C ASP A 328 13.15 7.33 32.08
N ILE A 329 13.68 7.44 30.86
CA ILE A 329 15.11 7.48 30.57
C ILE A 329 15.38 8.72 29.71
N LEU A 330 16.17 9.66 30.24
CA LEU A 330 16.38 10.98 29.67
C LEU A 330 17.89 11.22 29.48
N ALA A 331 18.33 11.31 28.22
CA ALA A 331 19.68 11.69 27.83
C ALA A 331 19.63 13.00 27.03
N VAL A 332 19.48 14.13 27.73
CA VAL A 332 19.01 15.41 27.13
C VAL A 332 20.00 16.55 27.27
N SER A 333 20.19 17.32 26.20
CA SER A 333 20.99 18.54 26.22
C SER A 333 20.21 19.76 25.72
N ILE A 334 20.53 20.96 26.23
CA ILE A 334 20.03 22.21 25.65
C ILE A 334 20.96 22.67 24.53
N ASP A 335 22.21 23.04 24.83
CA ASP A 335 23.13 23.62 23.84
C ASP A 335 24.15 22.63 23.22
N GLY A 336 24.24 21.39 23.71
CA GLY A 336 25.09 20.33 23.16
C GLY A 336 24.28 19.17 22.55
N ASP A 337 24.92 18.03 22.33
CA ASP A 337 24.30 16.84 21.75
C ASP A 337 23.54 16.01 22.81
N GLY A 338 22.46 15.35 22.39
CA GLY A 338 21.75 14.37 23.20
C GLY A 338 22.56 13.08 23.35
N GLY A 339 22.44 12.41 24.49
CA GLY A 339 23.21 11.20 24.77
C GLY A 339 22.58 9.96 24.14
N ALA A 340 23.38 9.01 23.67
CA ALA A 340 22.87 7.75 23.14
C ALA A 340 22.25 6.89 24.25
N ILE A 341 21.20 6.13 23.92
CA ILE A 341 20.52 5.23 24.85
C ILE A 341 20.50 3.82 24.29
N ALA A 342 21.06 2.86 25.01
CA ALA A 342 21.12 1.45 24.61
C ALA A 342 20.53 0.54 25.69
N LEU A 343 19.61 -0.34 25.29
CA LEU A 343 19.03 -1.39 26.14
C LEU A 343 19.25 -2.76 25.48
N LEU A 344 19.90 -3.68 26.20
CA LEU A 344 20.15 -5.04 25.75
C LEU A 344 19.64 -6.06 26.77
N SER A 345 18.55 -6.77 26.42
CA SER A 345 18.07 -7.94 27.18
C SER A 345 18.53 -9.23 26.51
N ASN A 346 19.50 -9.91 27.13
CA ASN A 346 20.14 -11.09 26.53
C ASN A 346 19.22 -12.31 26.41
N GLN A 347 18.25 -12.49 27.31
CA GLN A 347 17.35 -13.65 27.31
C GLN A 347 15.87 -13.28 27.50
N GLY A 348 15.57 -12.05 27.89
CA GLY A 348 14.24 -11.59 28.31
C GLY A 348 13.57 -10.64 27.33
N THR A 349 12.52 -10.00 27.82
CA THR A 349 11.77 -8.93 27.14
C THR A 349 12.33 -7.54 27.48
N ILE A 350 11.97 -6.54 26.68
CA ILE A 350 12.13 -5.12 27.03
C ILE A 350 10.74 -4.49 27.13
N ASP A 351 10.41 -3.91 28.28
CA ASP A 351 9.14 -3.21 28.51
C ASP A 351 9.40 -1.78 28.98
N THR A 352 9.06 -0.80 28.13
CA THR A 352 9.23 0.63 28.41
C THR A 352 7.88 1.31 28.61
N THR A 353 6.80 0.57 28.83
CA THR A 353 5.43 1.11 28.87
C THR A 353 5.17 2.04 30.06
N SER A 354 6.02 1.97 31.09
CA SER A 354 5.91 2.79 32.30
C SER A 354 6.48 4.19 32.14
N GLY A 355 7.19 4.50 31.05
CA GLY A 355 7.80 5.81 30.84
C GLY A 355 8.14 6.13 29.38
N THR A 356 8.95 7.17 29.20
CA THR A 356 9.46 7.67 27.91
C THR A 356 10.97 7.45 27.84
N ILE A 357 11.45 6.96 26.70
CA ILE A 357 12.89 6.96 26.39
C ILE A 357 13.17 8.15 25.48
N ALA A 358 13.97 9.11 25.94
CA ALA A 358 14.25 10.34 25.21
C ALA A 358 15.75 10.66 25.15
N SER A 359 16.29 10.70 23.94
CA SER A 359 17.53 11.40 23.61
C SER A 359 17.16 12.67 22.85
N ALA A 360 17.46 13.83 23.42
CA ALA A 360 16.99 15.08 22.83
C ALA A 360 18.00 16.22 22.93
N SER A 361 17.99 17.09 21.92
CA SER A 361 18.77 18.32 21.93
C SER A 361 17.99 19.53 21.40
N ASN A 362 18.21 20.73 21.97
CA ASN A 362 17.69 21.95 21.37
C ASN A 362 18.59 22.47 20.24
N SER A 363 19.90 22.57 20.46
CA SER A 363 20.81 23.16 19.48
C SER A 363 21.59 22.12 18.65
N GLY A 364 22.00 21.02 19.28
CA GLY A 364 22.84 19.94 18.77
C GLY A 364 22.05 18.76 18.21
N ASP A 365 22.75 17.68 17.90
CA ASP A 365 22.15 16.47 17.36
C ASP A 365 21.53 15.63 18.49
N ALA A 366 20.46 14.89 18.20
CA ALA A 366 19.95 13.90 19.15
C ALA A 366 20.78 12.61 19.06
N GLY A 367 20.95 11.93 20.19
CA GLY A 367 21.64 10.65 20.24
C GLY A 367 20.75 9.50 19.77
N ASP A 368 21.39 8.42 19.34
CA ASP A 368 20.69 7.22 18.87
C ASP A 368 20.03 6.45 20.03
N ILE A 369 18.92 5.79 19.74
CA ILE A 369 18.21 4.93 20.68
C ILE A 369 18.15 3.50 20.10
N ASN A 370 18.77 2.54 20.79
CA ASN A 370 18.87 1.16 20.33
C ASN A 370 18.36 0.17 21.40
N LEU A 371 17.29 -0.56 21.09
CA LEU A 371 16.72 -1.59 21.96
C LEU A 371 16.87 -2.97 21.30
N ILE A 372 17.56 -3.88 21.98
CA ILE A 372 17.77 -5.25 21.52
C ILE A 372 17.23 -6.22 22.58
N GLY A 373 16.08 -6.83 22.27
CA GLY A 373 15.43 -7.83 23.10
C GLY A 373 15.58 -9.23 22.51
N ASN A 374 15.93 -10.22 23.32
CA ASN A 374 15.88 -11.61 22.88
C ASN A 374 14.43 -12.10 22.67
N ARG A 375 13.48 -11.58 23.46
CA ARG A 375 12.03 -11.78 23.33
C ARG A 375 11.35 -10.46 22.97
N ASP A 376 10.07 -10.33 23.28
CA ASP A 376 9.23 -9.19 22.92
C ASP A 376 9.79 -7.85 23.39
N ILE A 377 9.58 -6.82 22.58
CA ILE A 377 9.84 -5.42 22.91
C ILE A 377 8.50 -4.70 22.92
N THR A 378 8.10 -4.17 24.07
CA THR A 378 6.87 -3.39 24.23
C THR A 378 7.22 -1.97 24.63
N ILE A 379 6.80 -0.99 23.84
CA ILE A 379 7.19 0.41 24.02
C ILE A 379 5.99 1.33 24.08
N LYS A 380 6.13 2.44 24.81
CA LYS A 380 5.18 3.55 24.78
C LYS A 380 5.72 4.67 23.89
N ASP A 381 6.58 5.53 24.43
CA ASP A 381 7.13 6.70 23.73
C ASP A 381 8.66 6.58 23.60
N ILE A 382 9.18 6.74 22.37
CA ILE A 382 10.63 6.80 22.08
C ILE A 382 10.93 8.03 21.24
N LEU A 383 11.78 8.91 21.76
CA LEU A 383 12.05 10.24 21.20
C LEU A 383 13.55 10.44 20.99
N ALA A 384 14.04 10.43 19.76
CA ALA A 384 15.40 10.79 19.36
C ALA A 384 15.37 12.11 18.57
N VAL A 385 15.02 13.21 19.25
CA VAL A 385 14.55 14.45 18.60
C VAL A 385 15.49 15.64 18.77
N SER A 386 15.66 16.44 17.72
CA SER A 386 16.40 17.70 17.79
C SER A 386 15.62 18.90 17.26
N ASN A 387 15.80 20.07 17.86
CA ASN A 387 15.23 21.31 17.32
C ASN A 387 16.10 21.90 16.20
N SER A 388 17.42 22.07 16.40
CA SER A 388 18.29 22.66 15.37
C SER A 388 19.43 21.80 14.82
N GLY A 389 19.70 20.63 15.41
CA GLY A 389 20.55 19.58 14.86
C GLY A 389 19.74 18.47 14.20
N ASN A 390 20.39 17.35 13.87
CA ASN A 390 19.78 16.16 13.29
C ASN A 390 19.03 15.34 14.35
N GLY A 391 17.97 14.64 13.94
CA GLY A 391 17.36 13.59 14.76
C GLY A 391 18.26 12.35 14.83
N GLY A 392 18.21 11.62 15.94
CA GLY A 392 19.02 10.42 16.19
C GLY A 392 18.33 9.15 15.71
N GLU A 393 19.08 8.13 15.32
CA GLU A 393 18.52 6.87 14.81
C GLU A 393 17.74 6.13 15.91
N ILE A 394 16.61 5.50 15.54
CA ILE A 394 15.86 4.62 16.44
C ILE A 394 15.85 3.20 15.87
N THR A 395 16.49 2.26 16.57
CA THR A 395 16.52 0.84 16.19
C THR A 395 15.90 -0.04 17.27
N LEU A 396 14.90 -0.84 16.89
CA LEU A 396 14.27 -1.84 17.75
C LEU A 396 14.44 -3.23 17.13
N THR A 397 15.14 -4.14 17.82
CA THR A 397 15.39 -5.50 17.33
C THR A 397 14.90 -6.54 18.33
N SER A 398 13.81 -7.24 18.01
CA SER A 398 13.36 -8.43 18.75
C SER A 398 13.82 -9.71 18.04
N LEU A 399 14.79 -10.41 18.64
CA LEU A 399 15.46 -11.54 17.99
C LEU A 399 14.57 -12.78 17.87
N ASN A 400 13.72 -13.05 18.86
CA ASN A 400 12.82 -14.22 18.88
C ASN A 400 11.40 -13.88 19.33
N GLY A 401 11.01 -12.60 19.31
CA GLY A 401 9.70 -12.13 19.77
C GLY A 401 9.08 -11.09 18.85
N ALA A 402 8.03 -10.46 19.37
CA ALA A 402 7.24 -9.41 18.72
C ALA A 402 7.74 -8.01 19.09
N ILE A 403 7.31 -6.99 18.33
CA ILE A 403 7.45 -5.58 18.71
C ILE A 403 6.05 -4.96 18.79
N GLU A 404 5.73 -4.28 19.89
CA GLU A 404 4.45 -3.59 20.07
C GLU A 404 4.66 -2.14 20.56
N THR A 405 4.09 -1.17 19.84
CA THR A 405 3.97 0.21 20.34
C THR A 405 2.61 0.35 21.01
N THR A 406 2.48 0.59 22.31
CA THR A 406 1.16 0.62 23.01
C THR A 406 0.38 1.93 22.76
N GLY A 407 0.35 2.41 21.51
CA GLY A 407 -0.32 3.62 21.06
C GLY A 407 0.47 4.92 21.25
N GLY A 408 1.72 4.84 21.72
CA GLY A 408 2.59 6.00 21.87
C GLY A 408 3.29 6.43 20.57
N ILE A 409 4.28 7.31 20.71
CA ILE A 409 4.95 7.97 19.59
C ILE A 409 6.41 7.50 19.50
N VAL A 410 6.82 7.11 18.29
CA VAL A 410 8.24 6.91 17.94
C VAL A 410 8.67 8.04 17.01
N ASN A 411 9.59 8.89 17.47
CA ASN A 411 9.95 10.12 16.77
C ASN A 411 11.46 10.33 16.72
N SER A 412 12.01 10.32 15.50
CA SER A 412 13.41 10.63 15.16
C SER A 412 13.51 11.96 14.40
N GLY A 413 12.55 12.87 14.62
CA GLY A 413 12.42 14.09 13.86
C GLY A 413 13.39 15.21 14.24
N SER A 414 13.63 16.11 13.27
CA SER A 414 14.27 17.41 13.47
C SER A 414 13.40 18.57 12.97
N LEU A 415 13.32 19.67 13.73
CA LEU A 415 12.57 20.85 13.31
C LEU A 415 13.27 21.67 12.21
N LEU A 416 14.60 21.75 12.23
CA LEU A 416 15.38 22.61 11.34
C LEU A 416 16.43 21.89 10.46
N GLN A 417 16.70 20.60 10.67
CA GLN A 417 17.67 19.82 9.90
C GLN A 417 17.07 18.50 9.38
N ASN A 418 17.84 17.41 9.42
CA ASN A 418 17.48 16.09 8.94
C ASN A 418 16.83 15.26 10.06
N GLY A 419 15.82 14.44 9.74
CA GLY A 419 15.35 13.38 10.63
C GLY A 419 16.30 12.17 10.58
N GLY A 420 16.36 11.38 11.66
CA GLY A 420 17.14 10.15 11.72
C GLY A 420 16.33 8.91 11.32
N ASP A 421 17.00 7.80 11.02
CA ASP A 421 16.33 6.60 10.52
C ASP A 421 15.55 5.89 11.63
N ILE A 422 14.49 5.16 11.26
CA ILE A 422 13.72 4.33 12.19
C ILE A 422 13.64 2.90 11.64
N THR A 423 14.18 1.93 12.38
CA THR A 423 14.23 0.53 11.98
C THR A 423 13.63 -0.37 13.04
N PHE A 424 12.55 -1.07 12.70
CA PHE A 424 11.97 -2.13 13.53
C PHE A 424 12.20 -3.49 12.85
N THR A 425 12.84 -4.41 13.56
CA THR A 425 13.06 -5.79 13.10
C THR A 425 12.59 -6.76 14.16
N ALA A 426 11.61 -7.59 13.83
CA ALA A 426 11.09 -8.62 14.74
C ALA A 426 11.10 -9.99 14.08
N ASN A 427 11.31 -11.04 14.88
CA ASN A 427 11.09 -12.40 14.39
C ASN A 427 9.60 -12.74 14.34
N ASP A 428 8.78 -12.23 15.27
CA ASP A 428 7.33 -12.41 15.28
C ASP A 428 6.63 -11.10 14.86
N ASN A 429 5.33 -10.95 15.17
CA ASN A 429 4.49 -9.83 14.75
C ASN A 429 5.06 -8.46 15.15
N ILE A 430 4.84 -7.46 14.30
CA ILE A 430 5.04 -6.05 14.64
C ILE A 430 3.66 -5.38 14.69
N THR A 431 3.32 -4.79 15.83
CA THR A 431 2.02 -4.14 16.06
C THR A 431 2.20 -2.67 16.40
N ILE A 432 1.68 -1.78 15.54
CA ILE A 432 1.89 -0.33 15.62
C ILE A 432 0.56 0.43 15.60
N PRO A 433 -0.15 0.53 16.74
CA PRO A 433 -1.30 1.43 16.89
C PRO A 433 -0.89 2.92 17.10
N GLY A 434 0.41 3.21 17.14
CA GLY A 434 0.96 4.55 17.38
C GLY A 434 1.42 5.30 16.12
N ILE A 435 2.14 6.41 16.32
CA ILE A 435 2.72 7.25 15.25
C ILE A 435 4.22 6.98 15.12
N ILE A 436 4.70 6.82 13.88
CA ILE A 436 6.13 6.74 13.57
C ILE A 436 6.53 7.97 12.73
N ASN A 437 7.48 8.75 13.22
CA ASN A 437 7.84 10.03 12.64
C ASN A 437 9.35 10.19 12.47
N SER A 438 9.81 10.37 11.23
CA SER A 438 11.20 10.73 10.90
C SER A 438 11.23 12.02 10.05
N ASN A 439 10.48 13.03 10.48
CA ASN A 439 10.42 14.30 9.78
C ASN A 439 11.70 15.11 9.97
N GLY A 440 12.33 15.54 8.87
CA GLY A 440 13.26 16.67 8.85
C GLY A 440 12.79 17.76 7.90
N ILE A 441 13.17 19.01 8.13
CA ILE A 441 12.87 20.10 7.18
C ILE A 441 13.75 19.97 5.92
N VAL A 442 14.98 19.46 6.07
CA VAL A 442 15.96 19.28 4.98
C VAL A 442 15.76 17.91 4.31
N THR A 443 16.02 16.81 5.02
CA THR A 443 15.67 15.44 4.61
C THR A 443 14.96 14.70 5.74
N GLY A 444 13.97 13.85 5.45
CA GLY A 444 13.51 12.86 6.44
C GLY A 444 14.44 11.65 6.44
N GLY A 445 14.50 10.90 7.55
CA GLY A 445 15.19 9.62 7.64
C GLY A 445 14.32 8.48 7.11
N ASP A 446 14.97 7.38 6.70
CA ASP A 446 14.33 6.17 6.18
C ASP A 446 13.57 5.42 7.28
N ILE A 447 12.46 4.80 6.91
CA ILE A 447 11.62 4.03 7.84
C ILE A 447 11.51 2.60 7.33
N THR A 448 12.05 1.67 8.10
CA THR A 448 12.10 0.24 7.78
C THR A 448 11.38 -0.55 8.87
N ILE A 449 10.40 -1.37 8.48
CA ILE A 449 9.67 -2.25 9.38
C ILE A 449 9.68 -3.65 8.77
N GLU A 450 10.30 -4.60 9.47
CA GLU A 450 10.52 -5.95 9.01
C GLU A 450 10.09 -7.00 10.04
N SER A 451 9.16 -7.87 9.65
CA SER A 451 8.80 -9.07 10.42
C SER A 451 9.22 -10.33 9.68
N ASN A 452 10.13 -11.12 10.26
CA ASN A 452 10.70 -12.30 9.58
C ASN A 452 9.81 -13.54 9.64
N ASN A 453 8.98 -13.73 10.67
CA ASN A 453 8.08 -14.87 10.79
C ASN A 453 6.73 -14.49 11.42
N GLY A 454 6.43 -13.19 11.55
CA GLY A 454 5.10 -12.68 11.94
C GLY A 454 4.50 -11.81 10.83
N GLY A 455 3.41 -11.11 11.14
CA GLY A 455 2.78 -10.09 10.28
C GLY A 455 3.04 -8.67 10.79
N ILE A 456 2.71 -7.66 9.98
CA ILE A 456 2.73 -6.25 10.37
C ILE A 456 1.28 -5.75 10.50
N ASN A 457 0.92 -5.33 11.71
CA ASN A 457 -0.41 -4.83 12.06
C ASN A 457 -0.31 -3.41 12.61
N GLY A 458 -1.32 -2.58 12.41
CA GLY A 458 -1.29 -1.19 12.87
C GLY A 458 -2.66 -0.54 12.78
N GLU A 459 -3.21 -0.20 13.94
CA GLU A 459 -4.42 0.61 14.04
C GLU A 459 -4.00 2.10 14.05
N GLY A 460 -3.90 2.76 12.90
CA GLY A 460 -3.55 4.20 12.83
C GLY A 460 -2.08 4.52 12.54
N LEU A 461 -1.39 3.66 11.79
CA LEU A 461 -0.03 3.86 11.32
C LEU A 461 0.09 5.14 10.47
N ILE A 462 0.56 6.23 11.08
CA ILE A 462 0.97 7.46 10.39
C ILE A 462 2.49 7.42 10.28
N VAL A 463 3.00 7.25 9.06
CA VAL A 463 4.43 7.31 8.73
C VAL A 463 4.68 8.60 7.97
N ASN A 464 5.28 9.61 8.60
CA ASN A 464 5.51 10.90 7.94
C ASN A 464 7.00 11.17 7.69
N SER A 465 7.31 11.47 6.45
CA SER A 465 8.65 11.88 6.01
C SER A 465 8.63 13.31 5.45
N GLY A 466 9.74 14.01 5.70
CA GLY A 466 9.89 15.46 5.81
C GLY A 466 9.53 16.36 4.62
N ARG A 467 9.71 17.68 4.76
CA ARG A 467 9.09 18.68 3.86
C ARG A 467 9.70 18.75 2.44
N LEU A 468 10.91 18.19 2.21
CA LEU A 468 11.70 18.45 0.99
C LEU A 468 12.43 17.28 0.27
N SER A 469 12.47 16.00 0.72
CA SER A 469 13.29 14.98 -0.01
C SER A 469 13.17 13.47 0.42
N ARG A 470 13.23 12.57 -0.60
CA ARG A 470 13.81 11.20 -0.77
C ARG A 470 13.71 10.06 0.28
N THR A 471 12.93 10.17 1.33
CA THR A 471 12.77 9.07 2.31
C THR A 471 12.15 7.78 1.75
N GLN A 472 12.80 6.64 1.96
CA GLN A 472 12.24 5.31 1.68
C GLN A 472 11.42 4.82 2.87
N ILE A 473 10.23 4.31 2.57
CA ILE A 473 9.41 3.59 3.53
C ILE A 473 9.35 2.15 3.03
N ARG A 474 9.86 1.22 3.84
CA ARG A 474 9.87 -0.20 3.52
C ARG A 474 9.15 -0.97 4.60
N LEU A 475 8.05 -1.61 4.22
CA LEU A 475 7.31 -2.54 5.07
C LEU A 475 7.46 -3.93 4.46
N ALA A 476 8.11 -4.84 5.18
CA ALA A 476 8.33 -6.20 4.70
C ALA A 476 7.94 -7.23 5.76
N THR A 477 7.24 -8.28 5.35
CA THR A 477 6.84 -9.34 6.27
C THR A 477 6.80 -10.68 5.54
N ASP A 478 7.23 -11.75 6.21
CA ASP A 478 7.06 -13.09 5.64
C ASP A 478 5.61 -13.58 5.74
N ASN A 479 4.79 -13.04 6.65
CA ASN A 479 3.34 -13.29 6.69
C ASN A 479 2.54 -12.05 6.26
N GLY A 480 1.20 -12.12 6.36
CA GLY A 480 0.31 -11.13 5.74
C GLY A 480 0.28 -9.78 6.46
N PHE A 481 -0.17 -8.74 5.75
CA PHE A 481 -0.58 -7.47 6.36
C PHE A 481 -2.07 -7.51 6.67
N SER A 482 -2.44 -7.22 7.92
CA SER A 482 -3.83 -6.99 8.34
C SER A 482 -3.92 -5.66 9.06
N LEU A 483 -4.15 -4.58 8.31
CA LEU A 483 -4.27 -3.24 8.87
C LEU A 483 -5.77 -2.89 9.08
N PRO A 484 -6.24 -2.74 10.33
CA PRO A 484 -7.63 -2.41 10.58
C PRO A 484 -7.95 -0.93 10.30
N PRO A 485 -9.25 -0.61 10.17
CA PRO A 485 -9.71 0.67 9.68
C PRO A 485 -9.98 1.66 10.82
N GLN A 486 -9.01 2.46 11.26
CA GLN A 486 -9.27 3.72 11.96
C GLN A 486 -8.07 4.68 11.89
N ILE A 487 -8.39 5.95 11.61
CA ILE A 487 -7.49 7.09 11.41
C ILE A 487 -6.58 6.89 10.20
N SER A 488 -6.84 7.64 9.13
CA SER A 488 -5.90 7.98 8.06
C SER A 488 -4.55 7.28 8.19
N ASN A 489 -4.39 6.05 7.69
CA ASN A 489 -3.07 5.45 7.53
C ASN A 489 -2.37 6.30 6.48
N ARG A 490 -1.75 7.40 6.88
CA ARG A 490 -1.08 8.35 6.01
C ARG A 490 0.37 7.98 5.98
N ILE A 491 0.68 6.96 5.18
CA ILE A 491 2.05 6.75 4.72
C ILE A 491 2.35 7.92 3.78
N SER A 492 3.19 8.85 4.22
CA SER A 492 3.53 10.07 3.47
C SER A 492 5.02 10.06 3.19
N GLY A 493 5.41 9.50 2.05
CA GLY A 493 6.75 9.56 1.46
C GLY A 493 6.91 10.86 0.67
N LYS A 494 7.46 11.94 1.25
CA LYS A 494 7.62 13.18 0.48
C LYS A 494 8.83 13.11 -0.47
N GLY A 495 8.60 12.56 -1.66
CA GLY A 495 9.60 12.43 -2.72
C GLY A 495 10.50 11.19 -2.64
N GLY A 496 10.22 10.25 -1.73
CA GLY A 496 10.90 8.96 -1.65
C GLY A 496 9.94 7.77 -1.76
N ALA A 497 10.50 6.59 -2.03
CA ALA A 497 9.76 5.42 -2.46
C ALA A 497 9.04 4.72 -1.30
N ILE A 498 7.88 4.12 -1.58
CA ILE A 498 7.14 3.28 -0.63
C ILE A 498 7.14 1.87 -1.19
N ALA A 499 7.76 0.93 -0.48
CA ALA A 499 7.77 -0.49 -0.85
C ALA A 499 7.07 -1.30 0.25
N ILE A 500 6.03 -2.03 -0.15
CA ILE A 500 5.24 -2.90 0.73
C ILE A 500 5.32 -4.31 0.15
N SER A 501 5.90 -5.23 0.89
CA SER A 501 6.09 -6.62 0.45
C SER A 501 5.68 -7.62 1.52
N GLY A 502 4.88 -8.61 1.16
CA GLY A 502 4.45 -9.69 2.07
C GLY A 502 4.39 -11.02 1.36
N ASN A 503 4.99 -12.11 1.86
CA ASN A 503 4.86 -13.40 1.14
C ASN A 503 3.37 -13.85 1.13
N ASP A 504 2.70 -13.78 2.28
CA ASP A 504 1.25 -13.93 2.37
C ASP A 504 0.49 -12.68 1.85
N GLY A 505 -0.85 -12.72 1.86
CA GLY A 505 -1.69 -11.61 1.41
C GLY A 505 -1.46 -10.24 2.10
N ILE A 506 -1.46 -9.18 1.28
CA ILE A 506 -1.49 -7.77 1.69
C ILE A 506 -2.95 -7.31 1.75
N ASN A 507 -3.47 -7.00 2.95
CA ASN A 507 -4.84 -6.51 3.13
C ASN A 507 -4.85 -5.10 3.73
N PHE A 508 -5.42 -4.16 2.99
CA PHE A 508 -5.68 -2.79 3.46
C PHE A 508 -7.18 -2.51 3.49
N THR A 509 -7.66 -2.00 4.62
CA THR A 509 -9.05 -1.55 4.80
C THR A 509 -9.04 -0.08 5.26
N THR A 510 -9.71 0.81 4.52
CA THR A 510 -9.77 2.28 4.80
C THR A 510 -8.41 3.00 4.83
N ALA A 511 -7.42 2.56 4.04
CA ALA A 511 -6.06 3.12 4.08
C ALA A 511 -5.86 4.32 3.13
N ILE A 512 -4.90 5.22 3.44
CA ILE A 512 -4.56 6.36 2.58
C ILE A 512 -3.05 6.47 2.30
N ILE A 513 -2.57 5.76 1.29
CA ILE A 513 -1.14 5.69 0.97
C ILE A 513 -0.78 6.85 0.02
N ASN A 514 0.18 7.68 0.43
CA ASN A 514 0.54 8.91 -0.29
C ASN A 514 2.06 9.06 -0.50
N ALA A 515 2.49 9.23 -1.75
CA ALA A 515 3.83 9.74 -2.05
C ALA A 515 3.72 11.18 -2.61
N HIS A 516 4.01 12.20 -1.80
CA HIS A 516 3.79 13.61 -2.14
C HIS A 516 5.09 14.38 -2.46
N GLY A 517 5.30 14.76 -3.71
CA GLY A 517 6.40 15.66 -4.09
C GLY A 517 6.05 17.14 -3.86
N ALA A 518 6.35 17.69 -2.68
CA ALA A 518 6.08 19.10 -2.37
C ALA A 518 6.87 20.11 -3.23
N SER A 519 8.00 19.67 -3.82
CA SER A 519 8.87 20.48 -4.70
C SER A 519 9.67 19.66 -5.73
N GLY A 520 9.39 18.36 -5.89
CA GLY A 520 10.15 17.43 -6.74
C GLY A 520 9.37 16.18 -7.17
N ALA A 521 10.04 15.28 -7.91
CA ALA A 521 9.49 14.01 -8.40
C ALA A 521 8.92 13.15 -7.24
N GLY A 522 7.79 12.49 -7.48
CA GLY A 522 7.16 11.57 -6.54
C GLY A 522 7.98 10.29 -6.46
N GLY A 523 8.03 9.66 -5.28
CA GLY A 523 8.62 8.34 -5.14
C GLY A 523 7.81 7.27 -5.87
N ALA A 524 8.47 6.15 -6.20
CA ALA A 524 7.76 4.96 -6.68
C ALA A 524 6.96 4.37 -5.52
N ILE A 525 5.81 3.77 -5.82
CA ILE A 525 5.09 2.96 -4.85
C ILE A 525 5.02 1.55 -5.42
N SER A 526 5.38 0.54 -4.64
CA SER A 526 5.35 -0.86 -5.09
C SER A 526 4.72 -1.75 -4.04
N PHE A 527 3.78 -2.59 -4.46
CA PHE A 527 3.19 -3.67 -3.68
C PHE A 527 3.59 -5.00 -4.29
N SER A 528 4.10 -5.92 -3.47
CA SER A 528 4.50 -7.26 -3.92
C SER A 528 4.04 -8.31 -2.93
N SER A 529 3.30 -9.32 -3.39
CA SER A 529 2.89 -10.47 -2.59
C SER A 529 2.97 -11.77 -3.38
N GLU A 530 3.20 -12.91 -2.73
CA GLU A 530 3.10 -14.20 -3.41
C GLU A 530 1.64 -14.68 -3.51
N GLU A 531 0.72 -14.17 -2.66
CA GLU A 531 -0.68 -14.61 -2.58
C GLU A 531 -1.66 -13.57 -3.12
N ALA A 532 -1.98 -12.51 -2.36
CA ALA A 532 -3.08 -11.60 -2.70
C ALA A 532 -2.80 -10.16 -2.29
N ILE A 533 -3.30 -9.20 -3.06
CA ILE A 533 -3.43 -7.79 -2.65
C ILE A 533 -4.92 -7.45 -2.62
N SER A 534 -5.48 -7.23 -1.44
CA SER A 534 -6.87 -6.84 -1.23
C SER A 534 -6.94 -5.41 -0.68
N LEU A 535 -7.53 -4.52 -1.47
CA LEU A 535 -7.74 -3.11 -1.14
C LEU A 535 -9.24 -2.85 -0.99
N GLU A 536 -9.66 -2.52 0.23
CA GLU A 536 -11.04 -2.18 0.57
C GLU A 536 -11.11 -0.73 1.10
N ASP A 537 -11.96 0.11 0.51
CA ASP A 537 -12.07 1.56 0.83
C ASP A 537 -10.69 2.27 0.91
N THR A 538 -9.75 1.84 0.07
CA THR A 538 -8.35 2.27 0.14
C THR A 538 -8.03 3.28 -0.95
N PHE A 539 -7.38 4.37 -0.56
CA PHE A 539 -6.99 5.48 -1.43
C PHE A 539 -5.46 5.51 -1.58
N ILE A 540 -4.96 5.24 -2.78
CA ILE A 540 -3.53 5.34 -3.09
C ILE A 540 -3.33 6.54 -4.02
N LEU A 541 -2.60 7.55 -3.55
CA LEU A 541 -2.32 8.76 -4.32
C LEU A 541 -0.82 9.05 -4.44
N THR A 542 -0.34 9.14 -5.68
CA THR A 542 0.95 9.78 -5.97
C THR A 542 0.65 11.17 -6.51
N ASN A 543 1.11 12.21 -5.79
CA ASN A 543 0.88 13.59 -6.21
C ASN A 543 2.21 14.32 -6.31
N THR A 544 2.42 15.03 -7.42
CA THR A 544 3.61 15.85 -7.63
C THR A 544 3.29 17.24 -8.15
N PHE A 545 3.98 18.24 -7.60
CA PHE A 545 3.84 19.63 -8.03
C PHE A 545 4.79 19.98 -9.20
N VAL A 546 5.99 19.39 -9.26
CA VAL A 546 7.04 19.59 -10.29
C VAL A 546 7.91 18.31 -10.41
N GLY A 547 8.33 17.85 -11.61
CA GLY A 547 9.19 16.64 -11.80
C GLY A 547 8.61 15.60 -12.77
N GLN A 548 9.09 14.35 -12.79
CA GLN A 548 8.40 13.18 -13.39
C GLN A 548 7.91 12.28 -12.25
N GLU A 549 6.72 11.68 -12.35
CA GLU A 549 6.30 10.63 -11.41
C GLU A 549 7.01 9.31 -11.73
N LYS A 550 7.32 8.54 -10.68
CA LYS A 550 7.84 7.19 -10.82
C LYS A 550 6.68 6.19 -10.89
N GLU A 551 7.02 4.99 -11.31
CA GLU A 551 6.10 3.87 -11.51
C GLU A 551 5.35 3.48 -10.22
N LEU A 552 4.08 3.12 -10.38
CA LEU A 552 3.27 2.45 -9.36
C LEU A 552 3.10 1.00 -9.79
N THR A 553 3.62 0.05 -9.01
CA THR A 553 3.58 -1.38 -9.36
C THR A 553 2.79 -2.19 -8.34
N PHE A 554 2.04 -3.16 -8.84
CA PHE A 554 1.37 -4.19 -8.05
C PHE A 554 1.71 -5.57 -8.64
N GLU A 555 2.21 -6.46 -7.81
CA GLU A 555 2.55 -7.83 -8.19
C GLU A 555 1.98 -8.81 -7.15
N ALA A 556 1.05 -9.69 -7.55
CA ALA A 556 0.49 -10.72 -6.67
C ALA A 556 -0.02 -11.94 -7.46
N SER A 557 -0.52 -12.98 -6.76
CA SER A 557 -1.33 -14.00 -7.45
C SER A 557 -2.74 -13.46 -7.74
N SER A 558 -3.36 -12.78 -6.79
CA SER A 558 -4.65 -12.10 -7.00
C SER A 558 -4.64 -10.64 -6.55
N ILE A 559 -5.34 -9.76 -7.25
CA ILE A 559 -5.46 -8.34 -6.90
C ILE A 559 -6.94 -7.95 -6.93
N SER A 560 -7.46 -7.40 -5.84
CA SER A 560 -8.86 -6.97 -5.72
C SER A 560 -8.98 -5.56 -5.15
N LEU A 561 -9.77 -4.73 -5.82
CA LEU A 561 -10.17 -3.39 -5.34
C LEU A 561 -11.68 -3.37 -5.11
N THR A 562 -12.10 -3.04 -3.89
CA THR A 562 -13.50 -3.11 -3.44
C THR A 562 -13.90 -1.84 -2.69
N ASN A 563 -15.21 -1.66 -2.49
CA ASN A 563 -15.80 -0.57 -1.69
C ASN A 563 -15.23 0.82 -2.02
N SER A 564 -15.31 1.27 -3.28
CA SER A 564 -14.84 2.60 -3.72
C SER A 564 -13.34 2.86 -3.53
N SER A 565 -12.53 1.80 -3.48
CA SER A 565 -11.06 1.94 -3.49
C SER A 565 -10.60 2.70 -4.72
N ALA A 566 -9.68 3.64 -4.55
CA ALA A 566 -9.22 4.52 -5.60
C ALA A 566 -7.69 4.57 -5.63
N ILE A 567 -7.12 4.00 -6.70
CA ILE A 567 -5.72 4.17 -7.06
C ILE A 567 -5.67 5.29 -8.10
N VAL A 568 -5.13 6.45 -7.71
CA VAL A 568 -5.12 7.63 -8.56
C VAL A 568 -3.74 8.29 -8.53
N GLN A 569 -3.05 8.31 -9.66
CA GLN A 569 -1.91 9.21 -9.83
C GLN A 569 -2.42 10.58 -10.29
N THR A 570 -2.17 11.67 -9.54
CA THR A 570 -2.62 13.02 -9.94
C THR A 570 -1.48 14.04 -10.10
N ARG A 571 -1.45 14.74 -11.24
CA ARG A 571 -0.48 15.85 -11.48
C ARG A 571 -1.09 17.19 -11.80
N THR A 572 -0.41 18.24 -11.35
CA THR A 572 -0.65 19.63 -11.77
C THR A 572 0.33 20.16 -12.82
N ASN A 573 1.61 19.75 -12.83
CA ASN A 573 2.62 20.22 -13.82
C ASN A 573 3.80 19.22 -14.06
N GLY A 574 3.72 18.28 -15.01
CA GLY A 574 4.83 17.41 -15.51
C GLY A 574 4.33 16.04 -16.03
N GLU A 575 5.20 15.07 -16.36
CA GLU A 575 4.79 13.72 -16.82
C GLU A 575 4.34 12.81 -15.65
N VAL A 576 3.24 12.08 -15.87
CA VAL A 576 2.71 11.05 -14.96
C VAL A 576 3.46 9.73 -15.20
N GLY A 577 3.75 8.96 -14.15
CA GLY A 577 4.41 7.66 -14.24
C GLY A 577 3.50 6.60 -14.86
N ASN A 578 4.01 5.37 -14.99
CA ASN A 578 3.18 4.22 -15.36
C ASN A 578 2.48 3.63 -14.13
N ILE A 579 1.37 2.95 -14.36
CA ILE A 579 0.79 1.99 -13.42
C ILE A 579 0.92 0.60 -14.06
N ASP A 580 1.64 -0.31 -13.42
CA ASP A 580 1.74 -1.69 -13.86
C ASP A 580 1.11 -2.62 -12.82
N VAL A 581 0.14 -3.42 -13.25
CA VAL A 581 -0.60 -4.38 -12.43
C VAL A 581 -0.37 -5.76 -13.00
N THR A 582 0.32 -6.62 -12.25
CA THR A 582 0.63 -8.00 -12.65
C THR A 582 -0.01 -8.96 -11.65
N ALA A 583 -0.90 -9.83 -12.12
CA ALA A 583 -1.53 -10.87 -11.31
C ALA A 583 -1.51 -12.22 -11.99
N THR A 584 -1.00 -13.26 -11.31
CA THR A 584 -0.88 -14.61 -11.91
C THR A 584 -2.19 -15.39 -11.99
N GLU A 585 -3.24 -14.95 -11.27
CA GLU A 585 -4.59 -15.53 -11.32
C GLU A 585 -5.63 -14.54 -11.84
N PHE A 586 -5.86 -13.41 -11.15
CA PHE A 586 -6.86 -12.43 -11.56
C PHE A 586 -6.65 -11.03 -10.99
N VAL A 587 -7.20 -10.03 -11.69
CA VAL A 587 -7.44 -8.67 -11.23
C VAL A 587 -8.95 -8.40 -11.22
N GLU A 588 -9.50 -7.95 -10.10
CA GLU A 588 -10.93 -7.62 -9.96
C GLU A 588 -11.15 -6.21 -9.39
N LEU A 589 -11.99 -5.41 -10.04
CA LEU A 589 -12.48 -4.14 -9.53
C LEU A 589 -14.00 -4.20 -9.41
N HIS A 590 -14.53 -3.90 -8.22
CA HIS A 590 -15.98 -3.84 -7.99
C HIS A 590 -16.38 -2.75 -6.97
N GLN A 591 -17.68 -2.49 -6.88
CA GLN A 591 -18.31 -1.48 -6.01
C GLN A 591 -17.73 -0.05 -6.23
N SER A 592 -17.81 0.45 -7.46
CA SER A 592 -17.33 1.79 -7.85
C SER A 592 -15.82 2.03 -7.60
N SER A 593 -15.00 0.99 -7.64
CA SER A 593 -13.56 1.12 -7.45
C SER A 593 -12.88 1.67 -8.71
N THR A 594 -11.77 2.40 -8.54
CA THR A 594 -11.09 3.09 -9.62
C THR A 594 -9.60 2.78 -9.65
N LEU A 595 -9.08 2.44 -10.83
CA LEU A 595 -7.65 2.36 -11.15
C LEU A 595 -7.36 3.38 -12.25
N SER A 596 -6.72 4.50 -11.91
CA SER A 596 -6.67 5.65 -12.83
C SER A 596 -5.33 6.39 -12.84
N LEU A 597 -4.86 6.70 -14.05
CA LEU A 597 -3.88 7.76 -14.30
C LEU A 597 -4.64 9.05 -14.59
N HIS A 598 -4.41 10.10 -13.79
CA HIS A 598 -5.13 11.36 -13.90
C HIS A 598 -4.17 12.56 -14.01
N ASN A 599 -4.20 13.26 -15.13
CA ASN A 599 -3.33 14.42 -15.33
C ASN A 599 -4.12 15.72 -15.49
N ARG A 600 -3.73 16.74 -14.72
CA ARG A 600 -4.25 18.11 -14.84
C ARG A 600 -3.24 19.10 -15.47
N GLY A 601 -2.03 18.64 -15.79
CA GLY A 601 -0.94 19.39 -16.42
C GLY A 601 -0.87 19.22 -17.95
N ALA A 602 0.03 19.98 -18.60
CA ALA A 602 0.12 20.08 -20.07
C ALA A 602 0.97 19.00 -20.79
N GLN A 603 1.58 18.05 -20.06
CA GLN A 603 2.45 17.00 -20.62
C GLN A 603 1.70 15.66 -20.77
N ALA A 604 2.28 14.68 -21.47
CA ALA A 604 1.66 13.37 -21.70
C ALA A 604 1.57 12.51 -20.42
N ASN A 605 0.57 11.63 -20.37
CA ASN A 605 0.47 10.60 -19.35
C ASN A 605 1.43 9.43 -19.64
N GLY A 606 1.84 8.71 -18.59
CA GLY A 606 2.38 7.35 -18.70
C GLY A 606 1.31 6.34 -19.12
N ASN A 607 1.67 5.06 -19.14
CA ASN A 607 0.78 3.97 -19.54
C ASN A 607 0.22 3.22 -18.32
N LEU A 608 -0.94 2.58 -18.51
CA LEU A 608 -1.56 1.69 -17.54
C LEU A 608 -1.57 0.28 -18.14
N THR A 609 -0.79 -0.63 -17.56
CA THR A 609 -0.67 -2.03 -18.02
C THR A 609 -1.31 -2.97 -17.01
N ILE A 610 -2.16 -3.88 -17.50
CA ILE A 610 -2.71 -4.99 -16.71
C ILE A 610 -2.29 -6.31 -17.36
N ASP A 611 -1.43 -7.06 -16.68
CA ASP A 611 -0.99 -8.40 -17.07
C ASP A 611 -1.65 -9.43 -16.15
N THR A 612 -2.67 -10.13 -16.64
CA THR A 612 -3.37 -11.12 -15.83
C THR A 612 -4.16 -12.13 -16.67
N PRO A 613 -4.29 -13.40 -16.25
CA PRO A 613 -5.18 -14.36 -16.92
C PRO A 613 -6.67 -13.99 -16.87
N ARG A 614 -7.12 -13.21 -15.88
CA ARG A 614 -8.52 -12.79 -15.78
C ARG A 614 -8.65 -11.36 -15.25
N LEU A 615 -9.25 -10.47 -16.03
CA LEU A 615 -9.63 -9.13 -15.60
C LEU A 615 -11.16 -9.03 -15.49
N THR A 616 -11.67 -8.61 -14.33
CA THR A 616 -13.10 -8.33 -14.12
C THR A 616 -13.30 -6.91 -13.61
N VAL A 617 -14.11 -6.11 -14.31
CA VAL A 617 -14.49 -4.74 -13.93
C VAL A 617 -16.01 -4.66 -13.86
N ARG A 618 -16.57 -4.49 -12.65
CA ARG A 618 -18.02 -4.52 -12.43
C ARG A 618 -18.52 -3.47 -11.45
N ASP A 619 -19.85 -3.35 -11.36
CA ASP A 619 -20.56 -2.51 -10.40
C ASP A 619 -20.13 -1.02 -10.43
N GLY A 620 -19.93 -0.47 -11.63
CA GLY A 620 -19.55 0.94 -11.85
C GLY A 620 -18.07 1.24 -11.65
N SER A 621 -17.22 0.21 -11.65
CA SER A 621 -15.77 0.38 -11.49
C SER A 621 -15.09 0.86 -12.77
N LEU A 622 -13.99 1.58 -12.64
CA LEU A 622 -13.33 2.28 -13.74
C LEU A 622 -11.83 1.99 -13.78
N VAL A 623 -11.33 1.58 -14.95
CA VAL A 623 -9.90 1.63 -15.26
C VAL A 623 -9.68 2.72 -16.31
N SER A 624 -8.81 3.68 -16.01
CA SER A 624 -8.71 4.91 -16.81
C SER A 624 -7.27 5.39 -17.01
N ALA A 625 -6.89 5.72 -18.25
CA ALA A 625 -5.60 6.33 -18.59
C ALA A 625 -5.74 7.81 -19.04
N SER A 626 -6.64 8.56 -18.42
CA SER A 626 -7.24 9.78 -19.00
C SER A 626 -6.60 11.12 -18.59
N THR A 627 -6.86 12.19 -19.37
CA THR A 627 -6.55 13.58 -18.98
C THR A 627 -7.84 14.38 -18.76
N GLU A 628 -7.94 15.19 -17.70
CA GLU A 628 -9.19 15.93 -17.39
C GLU A 628 -9.05 17.46 -17.43
N SER A 629 -7.84 18.00 -17.59
CA SER A 629 -7.68 19.44 -17.46
C SER A 629 -8.30 20.23 -18.62
N VAL A 630 -9.11 21.22 -18.22
CA VAL A 630 -9.84 22.16 -19.06
C VAL A 630 -8.94 23.15 -19.82
N SER A 631 -7.64 23.16 -19.53
CA SER A 631 -6.63 24.05 -20.13
C SER A 631 -5.37 23.34 -20.63
N SER A 632 -5.26 22.02 -20.47
CA SER A 632 -4.07 21.26 -20.84
C SER A 632 -4.15 20.64 -22.24
N SER A 633 -3.05 20.68 -22.99
CA SER A 633 -2.84 19.96 -24.25
C SER A 633 -2.23 18.55 -24.07
N GLY A 634 -2.18 18.02 -22.85
CA GLY A 634 -1.55 16.73 -22.56
C GLY A 634 -2.26 15.55 -23.22
N ARG A 635 -1.50 14.60 -23.79
CA ARG A 635 -2.04 13.38 -24.40
C ARG A 635 -2.37 12.34 -23.32
N GLY A 636 -3.51 11.66 -23.44
CA GLY A 636 -3.88 10.49 -22.63
C GLY A 636 -2.88 9.34 -22.78
N GLY A 637 -2.83 8.48 -21.76
CA GLY A 637 -1.92 7.34 -21.68
C GLY A 637 -2.47 6.13 -22.43
N THR A 638 -1.61 5.19 -22.80
CA THR A 638 -2.11 3.91 -23.34
C THR A 638 -2.62 3.04 -22.19
N LEU A 639 -3.82 2.49 -22.33
CA LEU A 639 -4.33 1.42 -21.47
C LEU A 639 -4.14 0.08 -22.19
N GLU A 640 -3.43 -0.85 -21.57
CA GLU A 640 -3.08 -2.13 -22.17
C GLU A 640 -3.44 -3.29 -21.24
N VAL A 641 -4.21 -4.26 -21.76
CA VAL A 641 -4.52 -5.52 -21.07
C VAL A 641 -3.91 -6.66 -21.88
N ILE A 642 -3.01 -7.43 -21.26
CA ILE A 642 -2.24 -8.50 -21.92
C ILE A 642 -2.35 -9.82 -21.17
N ASN A 643 -2.04 -10.91 -21.89
CA ASN A 643 -2.02 -12.29 -21.38
C ASN A 643 -3.33 -12.77 -20.74
N ALA A 644 -4.45 -12.13 -21.05
CA ALA A 644 -5.75 -12.51 -20.50
C ALA A 644 -6.35 -13.72 -21.21
N ASN A 645 -6.92 -14.65 -20.45
CA ASN A 645 -7.86 -15.63 -20.97
C ASN A 645 -9.27 -15.04 -21.04
N LEU A 646 -9.59 -14.13 -20.13
CA LEU A 646 -10.91 -13.54 -20.00
C LEU A 646 -10.81 -12.07 -19.52
N VAL A 647 -11.49 -11.17 -20.23
CA VAL A 647 -11.75 -9.80 -19.80
C VAL A 647 -13.25 -9.60 -19.75
N GLU A 648 -13.79 -9.31 -18.56
CA GLU A 648 -15.22 -9.07 -18.32
C GLU A 648 -15.45 -7.65 -17.81
N ILE A 649 -16.30 -6.89 -18.51
CA ILE A 649 -16.72 -5.55 -18.11
C ILE A 649 -18.24 -5.55 -18.01
N ILE A 650 -18.77 -5.42 -16.79
CA ILE A 650 -20.18 -5.73 -16.51
C ILE A 650 -20.86 -4.59 -15.75
N GLY A 651 -22.02 -4.17 -16.24
CA GLY A 651 -22.96 -3.39 -15.44
C GLY A 651 -22.59 -1.91 -15.27
N THR A 652 -23.30 -1.29 -14.34
CA THR A 652 -23.14 0.10 -13.91
C THR A 652 -23.03 0.15 -12.38
N SER A 653 -22.76 1.32 -11.82
CA SER A 653 -22.89 1.62 -10.39
C SER A 653 -24.32 1.34 -9.91
N ALA A 654 -24.48 1.22 -8.59
CA ALA A 654 -25.78 0.90 -7.98
C ALA A 654 -26.90 1.93 -8.25
N ASP A 655 -26.55 3.19 -8.56
CA ASP A 655 -27.50 4.22 -9.00
C ASP A 655 -27.79 4.17 -10.51
N GLY A 656 -27.10 3.29 -11.24
CA GLY A 656 -27.20 3.13 -12.68
C GLY A 656 -26.56 4.27 -13.49
N LEU A 657 -25.83 5.20 -12.86
CA LEU A 657 -25.36 6.42 -13.51
C LEU A 657 -23.93 6.33 -14.06
N ILE A 658 -23.13 5.37 -13.59
CA ILE A 658 -21.73 5.22 -13.97
C ILE A 658 -21.53 3.82 -14.56
N PRO A 659 -21.19 3.67 -15.84
CA PRO A 659 -20.87 2.37 -16.43
C PRO A 659 -19.54 1.83 -15.89
N SER A 660 -19.46 0.50 -15.74
CA SER A 660 -18.18 -0.17 -15.57
C SER A 660 -17.37 -0.03 -16.86
N ALA A 661 -16.12 0.42 -16.80
CA ALA A 661 -15.41 0.76 -18.03
C ALA A 661 -13.89 0.62 -18.01
N LEU A 662 -13.32 0.33 -19.19
CA LEU A 662 -11.92 0.56 -19.53
C LEU A 662 -11.84 1.76 -20.48
N VAL A 663 -11.17 2.84 -20.08
CA VAL A 663 -11.18 4.08 -20.86
C VAL A 663 -9.82 4.75 -20.98
N SER A 664 -9.58 5.39 -22.12
CA SER A 664 -8.51 6.37 -22.28
C SER A 664 -9.07 7.60 -22.98
N ILE A 665 -9.58 8.55 -22.19
CA ILE A 665 -10.22 9.77 -22.70
C ILE A 665 -9.36 11.01 -22.45
N SER A 666 -9.64 12.11 -23.15
CA SER A 666 -8.93 13.37 -22.95
C SER A 666 -9.85 14.58 -22.69
N GLY A 667 -9.28 15.57 -22.00
CA GLY A 667 -9.92 16.84 -21.66
C GLY A 667 -9.99 17.82 -22.84
N ARG A 668 -10.39 19.08 -22.57
CA ARG A 668 -10.85 20.06 -23.59
C ARG A 668 -10.00 20.20 -24.86
N VAL A 669 -8.66 20.12 -24.77
CA VAL A 669 -7.73 20.38 -25.91
C VAL A 669 -6.73 19.22 -26.15
N GLY A 670 -6.56 18.27 -25.22
CA GLY A 670 -5.57 17.19 -25.33
C GLY A 670 -6.08 15.99 -26.15
N ASN A 671 -5.20 15.23 -26.81
CA ASN A 671 -5.58 14.00 -27.53
C ASN A 671 -5.77 12.83 -26.56
N ALA A 672 -6.72 11.93 -26.82
CA ALA A 672 -6.90 10.70 -26.07
C ALA A 672 -5.75 9.71 -26.32
N GLY A 673 -5.55 8.79 -25.37
CA GLY A 673 -4.60 7.68 -25.51
C GLY A 673 -5.27 6.46 -26.14
N ASP A 674 -4.48 5.45 -26.50
CA ASP A 674 -5.04 4.23 -27.11
C ASP A 674 -5.50 3.23 -26.03
N VAL A 675 -6.45 2.35 -26.37
CA VAL A 675 -6.79 1.16 -25.58
C VAL A 675 -6.40 -0.09 -26.38
N ARG A 676 -5.65 -1.00 -25.76
CA ARG A 676 -5.22 -2.28 -26.35
C ARG A 676 -5.65 -3.43 -25.46
N ILE A 677 -6.37 -4.40 -26.02
CA ILE A 677 -6.83 -5.59 -25.30
C ILE A 677 -6.43 -6.83 -26.10
N SER A 678 -5.63 -7.70 -25.48
CA SER A 678 -5.30 -9.02 -25.99
C SER A 678 -5.82 -10.08 -25.01
N THR A 679 -6.82 -10.87 -25.44
CA THR A 679 -7.47 -11.87 -24.58
C THR A 679 -8.01 -13.05 -25.37
N ASN A 680 -8.23 -14.23 -24.80
CA ASN A 680 -9.01 -15.26 -25.52
C ASN A 680 -10.49 -14.84 -25.64
N GLN A 681 -11.05 -14.25 -24.59
CA GLN A 681 -12.46 -13.84 -24.57
C GLN A 681 -12.62 -12.43 -23.97
N LEU A 682 -13.33 -11.55 -24.70
CA LEU A 682 -13.76 -10.24 -24.22
C LEU A 682 -15.28 -10.22 -24.11
N ILE A 683 -15.81 -9.90 -22.93
CA ILE A 683 -17.25 -9.82 -22.66
C ILE A 683 -17.58 -8.43 -22.09
N LEU A 684 -18.42 -7.69 -22.81
CA LEU A 684 -19.07 -6.47 -22.33
C LEU A 684 -20.56 -6.76 -22.15
N ARG A 685 -21.05 -6.63 -20.91
CA ARG A 685 -22.44 -6.98 -20.58
C ARG A 685 -23.14 -5.91 -19.76
N ASP A 686 -24.44 -5.78 -19.96
CA ASP A 686 -25.37 -5.01 -19.12
C ASP A 686 -24.92 -3.54 -18.90
N GLY A 687 -24.35 -2.89 -19.91
CA GLY A 687 -23.87 -1.50 -19.84
C GLY A 687 -22.36 -1.33 -19.63
N GLY A 688 -21.59 -2.42 -19.67
CA GLY A 688 -20.12 -2.38 -19.66
C GLY A 688 -19.54 -1.71 -20.90
N SER A 689 -18.42 -0.97 -20.74
CA SER A 689 -17.88 -0.10 -21.78
C SER A 689 -16.36 -0.22 -21.98
N VAL A 690 -15.91 -0.19 -23.24
CA VAL A 690 -14.52 0.07 -23.63
C VAL A 690 -14.51 1.33 -24.49
N SER A 691 -13.78 2.37 -24.09
CA SER A 691 -13.83 3.65 -24.80
C SER A 691 -12.50 4.39 -24.96
N GLY A 692 -12.19 4.79 -26.19
CA GLY A 692 -11.15 5.76 -26.54
C GLY A 692 -11.70 7.16 -26.86
N ALA A 693 -12.91 7.47 -26.39
CA ALA A 693 -13.66 8.66 -26.79
C ALA A 693 -12.98 9.98 -26.38
N THR A 694 -13.28 11.04 -27.14
CA THR A 694 -12.90 12.43 -26.81
C THR A 694 -14.14 13.29 -26.66
N VAL A 695 -14.16 14.14 -25.63
CA VAL A 695 -15.36 14.93 -25.29
C VAL A 695 -15.35 16.32 -25.97
N ASN A 696 -14.20 16.80 -26.47
CA ASN A 696 -14.02 18.19 -26.91
C ASN A 696 -13.11 18.32 -28.17
N GLU A 697 -12.09 19.19 -28.17
CA GLU A 697 -11.32 19.57 -29.38
C GLU A 697 -10.18 18.60 -29.73
N GLY A 698 -9.73 17.75 -28.80
CA GLY A 698 -8.62 16.83 -29.01
C GLY A 698 -9.00 15.59 -29.83
N LEU A 699 -8.01 14.96 -30.49
CA LEU A 699 -8.22 13.74 -31.28
C LEU A 699 -8.59 12.55 -30.39
N GLY A 700 -9.53 11.72 -30.86
CA GLY A 700 -9.92 10.46 -30.21
C GLY A 700 -8.80 9.42 -30.22
N GLY A 701 -8.79 8.58 -29.20
CA GLY A 701 -7.86 7.47 -29.03
C GLY A 701 -8.28 6.27 -29.87
N ASN A 702 -7.33 5.43 -30.27
CA ASN A 702 -7.66 4.22 -31.02
C ASN A 702 -7.94 3.05 -30.08
N VAL A 703 -8.83 2.14 -30.47
CA VAL A 703 -9.10 0.90 -29.75
C VAL A 703 -8.66 -0.28 -30.61
N PHE A 704 -7.78 -1.12 -30.06
CA PHE A 704 -7.28 -2.34 -30.70
C PHE A 704 -7.65 -3.55 -29.85
N ILE A 705 -8.41 -4.48 -30.41
CA ILE A 705 -8.86 -5.70 -29.74
C ILE A 705 -8.41 -6.91 -30.55
N GLU A 706 -7.64 -7.79 -29.92
CA GLU A 706 -7.29 -9.10 -30.46
C GLU A 706 -7.84 -10.17 -29.51
N ALA A 707 -8.85 -10.93 -29.96
CA ALA A 707 -9.43 -11.99 -29.15
C ALA A 707 -10.05 -13.13 -29.92
N ASP A 708 -10.10 -14.36 -29.38
CA ASP A 708 -10.80 -15.46 -30.06
C ASP A 708 -12.31 -15.20 -30.16
N SER A 709 -12.91 -14.62 -29.11
CA SER A 709 -14.33 -14.25 -29.05
C SER A 709 -14.52 -12.87 -28.44
N VAL A 710 -15.32 -12.03 -29.10
CA VAL A 710 -15.77 -10.72 -28.59
C VAL A 710 -17.30 -10.73 -28.47
N ILE A 711 -17.82 -10.48 -27.27
CA ILE A 711 -19.26 -10.45 -26.98
C ILE A 711 -19.62 -9.08 -26.41
N VAL A 712 -20.52 -8.36 -27.08
CA VAL A 712 -21.05 -7.06 -26.65
C VAL A 712 -22.56 -7.19 -26.57
N THR A 713 -23.12 -7.28 -25.36
CA THR A 713 -24.55 -7.59 -25.22
C THR A 713 -25.24 -6.87 -24.07
N GLY A 714 -26.52 -6.57 -24.23
CA GLY A 714 -27.36 -6.02 -23.17
C GLY A 714 -27.18 -4.51 -22.94
N THR A 715 -27.97 -4.01 -22.00
CA THR A 715 -27.97 -2.63 -21.52
C THR A 715 -27.99 -2.62 -20.00
N SER A 716 -27.66 -1.49 -19.39
CA SER A 716 -27.83 -1.26 -17.96
C SER A 716 -29.29 -1.47 -17.53
N GLU A 717 -29.50 -1.76 -16.24
CA GLU A 717 -30.85 -2.02 -15.70
C GLU A 717 -31.83 -0.86 -15.96
N ASN A 718 -31.33 0.38 -15.90
CA ASN A 718 -32.10 1.59 -16.19
C ASN A 718 -32.24 1.91 -17.70
N GLN A 719 -31.74 1.03 -18.58
CA GLN A 719 -31.72 1.17 -20.04
C GLN A 719 -30.99 2.42 -20.57
N LEU A 720 -30.27 3.16 -19.71
CA LEU A 720 -29.57 4.39 -20.12
C LEU A 720 -28.28 4.12 -20.90
N PHE A 721 -27.61 3.00 -20.63
CA PHE A 721 -26.31 2.67 -21.20
C PHE A 721 -26.37 1.31 -21.89
N GLY A 722 -26.09 1.26 -23.19
CA GLY A 722 -25.80 0.01 -23.90
C GLY A 722 -24.38 -0.47 -23.61
N SER A 723 -24.15 -1.77 -23.68
CA SER A 723 -22.79 -2.32 -23.69
C SER A 723 -22.07 -1.83 -24.95
N THR A 724 -20.88 -1.22 -24.82
CA THR A 724 -20.28 -0.49 -25.95
C THR A 724 -18.78 -0.66 -26.09
N ILE A 725 -18.31 -0.80 -27.34
CA ILE A 725 -16.91 -0.58 -27.72
C ILE A 725 -16.90 0.68 -28.60
N SER A 726 -16.33 1.78 -28.12
CA SER A 726 -16.42 3.06 -28.83
C SER A 726 -15.13 3.86 -28.92
N VAL A 727 -15.00 4.62 -30.00
CA VAL A 727 -14.00 5.69 -30.17
C VAL A 727 -14.69 7.00 -30.55
N ASP A 728 -15.92 7.17 -30.04
CA ASP A 728 -16.80 8.28 -30.40
C ASP A 728 -16.21 9.64 -29.98
N THR A 729 -16.56 10.70 -30.71
CA THR A 729 -16.22 12.09 -30.33
C THR A 729 -17.48 12.90 -30.09
N LEU A 730 -17.54 13.62 -28.97
CA LEU A 730 -18.64 14.55 -28.66
C LEU A 730 -18.35 16.00 -29.07
N GLY A 731 -17.10 16.32 -29.42
CA GLY A 731 -16.64 17.67 -29.71
C GLY A 731 -16.16 17.87 -31.15
N SER A 732 -15.32 18.89 -31.37
CA SER A 732 -14.79 19.22 -32.70
C SER A 732 -13.54 18.41 -33.10
N GLY A 733 -13.00 17.59 -32.20
CA GLY A 733 -11.89 16.67 -32.50
C GLY A 733 -12.34 15.47 -33.34
N LYS A 734 -11.46 14.95 -34.20
CA LYS A 734 -11.75 13.74 -34.99
C LYS A 734 -11.78 12.50 -34.09
N ALA A 735 -12.73 11.59 -34.34
CA ALA A 735 -12.79 10.30 -33.68
C ALA A 735 -11.57 9.41 -34.03
N GLY A 736 -11.23 8.51 -33.12
CA GLY A 736 -10.15 7.53 -33.31
C GLY A 736 -10.57 6.38 -34.24
N SER A 737 -9.67 5.43 -34.50
CA SER A 737 -10.00 4.20 -35.24
C SER A 737 -10.18 3.00 -34.31
N LEU A 738 -11.05 2.08 -34.70
CA LEU A 738 -11.34 0.86 -33.97
C LEU A 738 -10.97 -0.35 -34.84
N GLU A 739 -10.09 -1.22 -34.33
CA GLU A 739 -9.71 -2.48 -34.98
C GLU A 739 -10.04 -3.67 -34.07
N ILE A 740 -10.86 -4.61 -34.58
CA ILE A 740 -11.19 -5.87 -33.91
C ILE A 740 -10.69 -7.02 -34.77
N ILE A 741 -9.79 -7.84 -34.22
CA ILE A 741 -9.32 -9.09 -34.81
C ILE A 741 -9.86 -10.24 -33.97
N THR A 742 -10.70 -11.09 -34.55
CA THR A 742 -11.33 -12.18 -33.81
C THR A 742 -11.65 -13.43 -34.62
N ASN A 743 -12.02 -14.53 -33.95
CA ASN A 743 -12.69 -15.63 -34.63
C ASN A 743 -14.20 -15.37 -34.68
N GLN A 744 -14.79 -14.89 -33.58
CA GLN A 744 -16.23 -14.60 -33.48
C GLN A 744 -16.50 -13.23 -32.84
N LEU A 745 -17.30 -12.39 -33.52
CA LEU A 745 -17.86 -11.15 -32.96
C LEU A 745 -19.39 -11.28 -32.79
N LEU A 746 -19.88 -11.06 -31.59
CA LEU A 746 -21.29 -11.09 -31.23
C LEU A 746 -21.73 -9.73 -30.66
N VAL A 747 -22.66 -9.06 -31.33
CA VAL A 747 -23.21 -7.75 -30.92
C VAL A 747 -24.72 -7.86 -30.81
N GLN A 748 -25.24 -7.93 -29.57
CA GLN A 748 -26.65 -8.33 -29.34
C GLN A 748 -27.40 -7.48 -28.31
N ASP A 749 -28.73 -7.49 -28.39
CA ASP A 749 -29.66 -7.03 -27.34
C ASP A 749 -29.33 -5.64 -26.75
N GLY A 750 -28.97 -4.67 -27.60
CA GLY A 750 -28.57 -3.31 -27.20
C GLY A 750 -27.05 -3.06 -27.18
N GLY A 751 -26.24 -4.06 -27.54
CA GLY A 751 -24.78 -3.92 -27.71
C GLY A 751 -24.37 -3.09 -28.93
N VAL A 752 -23.31 -2.28 -28.80
CA VAL A 752 -22.90 -1.28 -29.80
C VAL A 752 -21.39 -1.30 -30.05
N VAL A 753 -20.98 -1.21 -31.32
CA VAL A 753 -19.60 -0.92 -31.74
C VAL A 753 -19.61 0.38 -32.54
N SER A 754 -18.92 1.42 -32.10
CA SER A 754 -19.08 2.76 -32.70
C SER A 754 -17.78 3.55 -32.85
N ALA A 755 -17.65 4.26 -33.97
CA ALA A 755 -16.61 5.24 -34.26
C ALA A 755 -17.25 6.53 -34.80
N SER A 756 -18.29 7.00 -34.11
CA SER A 756 -19.14 8.11 -34.57
C SER A 756 -18.70 9.47 -34.02
N THR A 757 -19.18 10.55 -34.63
CA THR A 757 -18.95 11.94 -34.20
C THR A 757 -20.28 12.66 -33.97
N PHE A 758 -20.40 13.34 -32.82
CA PHE A 758 -21.54 14.16 -32.45
C PHE A 758 -21.24 15.67 -32.50
N GLY A 759 -20.03 16.05 -32.94
CA GLY A 759 -19.64 17.43 -33.17
C GLY A 759 -19.02 17.61 -34.55
N THR A 760 -18.34 18.73 -34.77
CA THR A 760 -17.87 19.13 -36.11
C THR A 760 -16.62 18.39 -36.61
N GLY A 761 -16.02 17.51 -35.79
CA GLY A 761 -14.88 16.68 -36.20
C GLY A 761 -15.31 15.45 -36.99
N ASP A 762 -14.44 14.88 -37.83
CA ASP A 762 -14.75 13.68 -38.62
C ASP A 762 -14.91 12.42 -37.73
N ALA A 763 -15.80 11.52 -38.15
CA ALA A 763 -15.95 10.19 -37.55
C ALA A 763 -14.77 9.27 -37.89
N GLY A 764 -14.64 8.22 -37.10
CA GLY A 764 -13.53 7.28 -37.12
C GLY A 764 -13.79 6.06 -38.00
N ASN A 765 -12.73 5.32 -38.32
CA ASN A 765 -12.85 4.10 -39.11
C ASN A 765 -12.99 2.86 -38.20
N ILE A 766 -13.82 1.92 -38.62
CA ILE A 766 -13.98 0.60 -37.99
C ILE A 766 -13.42 -0.47 -38.93
N ILE A 767 -12.49 -1.28 -38.43
CA ILE A 767 -11.94 -2.43 -39.14
C ILE A 767 -12.24 -3.68 -38.31
N ILE A 768 -12.98 -4.63 -38.89
CA ILE A 768 -13.30 -5.90 -38.22
C ILE A 768 -12.78 -7.04 -39.08
N LYS A 769 -11.90 -7.87 -38.52
CA LYS A 769 -11.35 -9.07 -39.15
C LYS A 769 -11.79 -10.29 -38.35
N ALA A 770 -12.77 -11.02 -38.86
CA ALA A 770 -13.31 -12.23 -38.23
C ALA A 770 -12.99 -13.50 -39.02
N LYS A 771 -12.65 -14.61 -38.36
CA LYS A 771 -12.42 -15.89 -39.07
C LYS A 771 -13.68 -16.72 -39.27
N GLU A 772 -14.56 -16.77 -38.28
CA GLU A 772 -15.69 -17.69 -38.27
C GLU A 772 -17.02 -16.96 -38.45
N GLU A 773 -17.29 -15.94 -37.64
CA GLU A 773 -18.61 -15.32 -37.63
C GLU A 773 -18.60 -13.88 -37.11
N ILE A 774 -19.46 -13.06 -37.72
CA ILE A 774 -19.92 -11.80 -37.16
C ILE A 774 -21.45 -11.87 -37.07
N SER A 775 -22.02 -11.74 -35.88
CA SER A 775 -23.45 -11.76 -35.64
C SER A 775 -23.88 -10.49 -34.93
N VAL A 776 -24.73 -9.70 -35.58
CA VAL A 776 -25.30 -8.46 -35.03
C VAL A 776 -26.81 -8.64 -34.95
N SER A 777 -27.41 -8.64 -33.75
CA SER A 777 -28.85 -8.92 -33.65
C SER A 777 -29.56 -8.27 -32.47
N GLY A 778 -30.76 -7.74 -32.70
CA GLY A 778 -31.65 -7.31 -31.61
C GLY A 778 -31.54 -5.83 -31.28
N THR A 779 -32.24 -5.45 -30.21
CA THR A 779 -32.35 -4.11 -29.66
C THR A 779 -32.38 -4.20 -28.14
N SER A 780 -32.22 -3.07 -27.45
CA SER A 780 -32.53 -2.96 -26.03
C SER A 780 -34.00 -3.29 -25.76
N LEU A 781 -34.33 -3.56 -24.49
CA LEU A 781 -35.68 -3.96 -24.08
C LEU A 781 -36.72 -2.85 -24.34
N ASP A 782 -36.32 -1.59 -24.33
CA ASP A 782 -37.15 -0.43 -24.64
C ASP A 782 -37.14 -0.03 -26.13
N ASN A 783 -36.46 -0.82 -26.96
CA ASN A 783 -36.23 -0.61 -28.39
C ASN A 783 -35.57 0.75 -28.72
N GLN A 784 -34.97 1.45 -27.75
CA GLN A 784 -34.30 2.73 -27.98
C GLN A 784 -32.88 2.56 -28.52
N ILE A 785 -32.17 1.52 -28.09
CA ILE A 785 -30.80 1.23 -28.51
C ILE A 785 -30.83 0.03 -29.46
N LYS A 786 -30.54 0.26 -30.73
CA LYS A 786 -30.45 -0.81 -31.72
C LYS A 786 -29.04 -1.40 -31.71
N SER A 787 -28.92 -2.72 -31.68
CA SER A 787 -27.59 -3.33 -31.78
C SER A 787 -26.96 -3.01 -33.11
N GLY A 788 -25.67 -2.69 -33.13
CA GLY A 788 -25.06 -2.31 -34.40
C GLY A 788 -23.62 -1.89 -34.38
N ILE A 789 -23.12 -1.73 -35.61
CA ILE A 789 -21.80 -1.22 -35.93
C ILE A 789 -21.99 0.13 -36.65
N TYR A 790 -21.47 1.20 -36.06
CA TYR A 790 -21.79 2.58 -36.47
C TYR A 790 -20.52 3.41 -36.72
N ALA A 791 -20.41 4.02 -37.90
CA ALA A 791 -19.41 5.06 -38.18
C ALA A 791 -20.12 6.30 -38.74
N GLN A 792 -20.76 7.05 -37.85
CA GLN A 792 -21.71 8.10 -38.23
C GLN A 792 -21.22 9.50 -37.87
N SER A 793 -21.63 10.51 -38.61
CA SER A 793 -21.53 11.92 -38.24
C SER A 793 -22.91 12.51 -38.03
N TYR A 794 -23.12 13.09 -36.85
CA TYR A 794 -24.36 13.76 -36.45
C TYR A 794 -24.31 15.30 -36.58
N ASP A 795 -23.20 15.87 -37.06
CA ASP A 795 -23.01 17.31 -37.27
C ASP A 795 -22.17 17.57 -38.56
N GLU A 796 -21.41 18.67 -38.66
CA GLU A 796 -20.65 19.05 -39.88
C GLU A 796 -19.51 18.08 -40.30
N GLY A 797 -19.07 17.17 -39.42
CA GLY A 797 -17.96 16.24 -39.71
C GLY A 797 -18.27 15.21 -40.80
N GLN A 798 -17.25 14.65 -41.46
CA GLN A 798 -17.44 13.53 -42.40
C GLN A 798 -17.67 12.22 -41.65
N ALA A 799 -18.55 11.36 -42.15
CA ALA A 799 -18.67 9.99 -41.62
C ALA A 799 -17.42 9.16 -41.92
N GLY A 800 -17.09 8.26 -41.01
CA GLY A 800 -15.98 7.32 -41.17
C GLY A 800 -16.33 6.12 -42.05
N SER A 801 -15.39 5.21 -42.24
CA SER A 801 -15.60 3.98 -43.02
C SER A 801 -15.70 2.74 -42.14
N ILE A 802 -16.46 1.75 -42.59
CA ILE A 802 -16.54 0.42 -41.95
C ILE A 802 -15.99 -0.62 -42.93
N ASP A 803 -14.89 -1.28 -42.55
CA ASP A 803 -14.23 -2.34 -43.30
C ASP A 803 -14.41 -3.68 -42.56
N ILE A 804 -15.29 -4.53 -43.08
CA ILE A 804 -15.54 -5.87 -42.55
C ILE A 804 -14.85 -6.89 -43.45
N LEU A 805 -13.98 -7.70 -42.86
CA LEU A 805 -13.37 -8.87 -43.47
C LEU A 805 -13.75 -10.10 -42.64
N VAL A 806 -14.60 -10.97 -43.19
CA VAL A 806 -14.98 -12.22 -42.52
C VAL A 806 -14.80 -13.42 -43.44
N THR A 807 -14.07 -14.46 -42.99
CA THR A 807 -13.93 -15.66 -43.80
C THR A 807 -15.13 -16.61 -43.71
N GLY A 808 -15.90 -16.53 -42.61
CA GLY A 808 -17.17 -17.24 -42.46
C GLY A 808 -18.38 -16.33 -42.66
N ASN A 809 -19.36 -16.42 -41.77
CA ASN A 809 -20.68 -15.81 -41.94
C ASN A 809 -20.77 -14.39 -41.36
N LEU A 810 -21.53 -13.52 -42.04
CA LEU A 810 -22.00 -12.26 -41.48
C LEU A 810 -23.53 -12.29 -41.38
N MET A 811 -24.06 -12.20 -40.17
CA MET A 811 -25.49 -12.17 -39.90
C MET A 811 -25.88 -10.82 -39.28
N VAL A 812 -26.90 -10.17 -39.84
CA VAL A 812 -27.55 -9.00 -39.22
C VAL A 812 -29.04 -9.27 -39.11
N GLN A 813 -29.55 -9.35 -37.88
CA GLN A 813 -30.89 -9.85 -37.60
C GLN A 813 -31.66 -8.96 -36.62
N ASN A 814 -32.98 -9.10 -36.56
CA ASN A 814 -33.83 -8.52 -35.50
C ASN A 814 -33.60 -7.01 -35.26
N GLU A 815 -33.70 -6.19 -36.32
CA GLU A 815 -33.52 -4.72 -36.28
C GLU A 815 -32.11 -4.18 -36.01
N ALA A 816 -31.11 -5.07 -35.89
CA ALA A 816 -29.73 -4.65 -35.83
C ALA A 816 -29.27 -3.93 -37.11
N LYS A 817 -28.20 -3.12 -36.98
CA LYS A 817 -27.72 -2.24 -38.05
C LYS A 817 -26.21 -2.27 -38.25
N ILE A 818 -25.78 -2.16 -39.51
CA ILE A 818 -24.41 -1.75 -39.87
C ILE A 818 -24.55 -0.49 -40.71
N THR A 819 -24.11 0.64 -40.16
CA THR A 819 -24.45 1.96 -40.72
C THR A 819 -23.26 2.90 -40.78
N VAL A 820 -23.10 3.53 -41.94
CA VAL A 820 -22.28 4.72 -42.15
C VAL A 820 -23.23 5.85 -42.53
N ASN A 821 -23.20 6.99 -41.85
CA ASN A 821 -24.18 8.05 -42.11
C ASN A 821 -23.57 9.42 -41.85
N SER A 822 -23.81 10.38 -42.72
CA SER A 822 -23.45 11.78 -42.47
C SER A 822 -24.69 12.68 -42.45
N GLU A 823 -24.71 13.65 -41.53
CA GLU A 823 -25.74 14.69 -41.44
C GLU A 823 -25.57 15.83 -42.49
N PRO A 824 -26.59 16.72 -42.66
CA PRO A 824 -26.82 17.62 -43.80
C PRO A 824 -25.71 18.48 -44.39
N THR A 825 -24.70 18.81 -43.60
CA THR A 825 -23.72 19.86 -43.91
C THR A 825 -22.37 19.33 -44.36
N SER A 826 -22.17 18.01 -44.36
CA SER A 826 -20.93 17.36 -44.79
C SER A 826 -20.88 17.15 -46.32
N GLU A 827 -19.66 17.14 -46.89
CA GLU A 827 -19.44 16.99 -48.35
C GLU A 827 -19.47 15.52 -48.83
N ASP A 828 -19.26 14.52 -47.95
CA ASP A 828 -19.17 13.09 -48.33
C ASP A 828 -19.56 12.17 -47.16
N SER A 829 -20.11 11.01 -47.47
CA SER A 829 -20.35 9.93 -46.49
C SER A 829 -19.30 8.84 -46.69
N GLY A 830 -18.65 8.39 -45.61
CA GLY A 830 -17.63 7.35 -45.68
C GLY A 830 -18.10 6.03 -46.33
N ASN A 831 -17.15 5.16 -46.69
CA ASN A 831 -17.47 3.93 -47.42
C ASN A 831 -17.77 2.77 -46.46
N LEU A 832 -18.65 1.86 -46.89
CA LEU A 832 -18.85 0.58 -46.24
C LEU A 832 -18.29 -0.53 -47.16
N ILE A 833 -17.19 -1.15 -46.76
CA ILE A 833 -16.55 -2.23 -47.50
C ILE A 833 -16.75 -3.51 -46.71
N ASN A 834 -17.40 -4.49 -47.32
CA ASN A 834 -17.63 -5.80 -46.75
C ASN A 834 -17.05 -6.87 -47.68
N LYS A 835 -16.11 -7.66 -47.17
CA LYS A 835 -15.54 -8.82 -47.85
C LYS A 835 -15.81 -10.05 -46.98
N SER A 836 -16.84 -10.81 -47.34
CA SER A 836 -17.29 -12.01 -46.65
C SER A 836 -17.05 -13.25 -47.53
N ASN A 837 -16.37 -14.29 -47.07
CA ASN A 837 -16.15 -15.48 -47.92
C ASN A 837 -17.26 -16.55 -47.82
N ALA A 838 -18.35 -16.31 -47.08
CA ALA A 838 -19.48 -17.23 -46.95
C ALA A 838 -20.86 -16.54 -47.15
N LEU A 839 -21.76 -16.60 -46.17
CA LEU A 839 -23.14 -16.11 -46.26
C LEU A 839 -23.30 -14.73 -45.61
N ILE A 840 -23.93 -13.81 -46.33
CA ILE A 840 -24.52 -12.60 -45.76
C ILE A 840 -26.02 -12.84 -45.55
N GLU A 841 -26.48 -12.81 -44.29
CA GLU A 841 -27.89 -13.04 -43.93
C GLU A 841 -28.51 -11.81 -43.26
N ALA A 842 -29.50 -11.20 -43.92
CA ALA A 842 -30.34 -10.14 -43.35
C ALA A 842 -31.75 -10.70 -43.08
N LEU A 843 -32.12 -10.84 -41.80
CA LEU A 843 -33.38 -11.50 -41.40
C LEU A 843 -34.15 -10.75 -40.30
N ARG A 844 -35.46 -10.62 -40.50
CA ARG A 844 -36.43 -10.39 -39.40
C ARG A 844 -37.19 -11.68 -39.11
N ARG A 845 -37.29 -12.09 -37.85
CA ARG A 845 -38.15 -13.22 -37.42
C ARG A 845 -39.50 -12.74 -36.77
N VAL A 846 -40.35 -12.02 -37.53
CA VAL A 846 -41.86 -11.90 -37.52
C VAL A 846 -42.64 -11.63 -36.18
N PRO A 847 -43.93 -11.15 -36.13
CA PRO A 847 -44.58 -9.92 -36.65
C PRO A 847 -45.21 -8.99 -35.54
N GLU A 848 -45.67 -7.81 -35.98
CA GLU A 848 -46.77 -6.93 -35.47
C GLU A 848 -46.40 -5.51 -34.98
N GLN A 849 -46.93 -4.56 -35.77
CA GLN A 849 -47.28 -3.16 -35.53
C GLN A 849 -46.17 -2.12 -35.24
N ASP A 850 -46.06 -1.21 -36.21
CA ASP A 850 -45.51 0.15 -36.17
C ASP A 850 -43.99 0.39 -35.92
N ILE A 851 -43.36 0.71 -37.07
CA ILE A 851 -42.33 1.72 -37.35
C ILE A 851 -40.84 1.28 -37.30
N VAL A 852 -40.24 1.38 -38.50
CA VAL A 852 -38.83 1.22 -38.95
C VAL A 852 -38.38 -0.23 -39.33
N PRO A 853 -38.13 -0.52 -40.63
CA PRO A 853 -37.58 -1.81 -41.07
C PRO A 853 -36.11 -2.03 -40.62
N PRO A 854 -35.63 -3.29 -40.53
CA PRO A 854 -34.22 -3.61 -40.25
C PRO A 854 -33.31 -3.13 -41.40
N ASP A 855 -32.18 -2.52 -41.04
CA ASP A 855 -31.25 -1.83 -41.94
C ASP A 855 -29.91 -2.60 -41.99
N PHE A 856 -29.74 -3.57 -42.90
CA PHE A 856 -28.54 -4.42 -42.95
C PHE A 856 -27.27 -3.66 -43.35
N ALA A 857 -27.37 -2.74 -44.31
CA ALA A 857 -26.30 -1.82 -44.69
C ALA A 857 -26.92 -0.50 -45.15
N VAL A 858 -26.72 0.56 -44.38
CA VAL A 858 -27.21 1.90 -44.70
C VAL A 858 -26.02 2.85 -44.79
N ALA A 859 -25.74 3.33 -46.00
CA ALA A 859 -24.96 4.52 -46.27
C ALA A 859 -25.94 5.66 -46.57
N ARG A 860 -26.33 6.44 -45.57
CA ARG A 860 -27.31 7.54 -45.73
C ARG A 860 -26.63 8.90 -45.68
N GLY A 861 -26.96 9.75 -46.66
CA GLY A 861 -26.72 11.19 -46.58
C GLY A 861 -28.03 11.89 -46.22
N SER A 862 -28.11 12.52 -45.05
CA SER A 862 -29.17 13.51 -44.76
C SER A 862 -28.77 14.85 -45.39
N GLY A 863 -29.72 15.69 -45.82
CA GLY A 863 -29.43 17.06 -46.31
C GLY A 863 -28.84 17.18 -47.72
N THR A 864 -27.64 17.77 -47.89
CA THR A 864 -26.93 17.95 -49.19
C THR A 864 -25.73 17.01 -49.39
N SER A 865 -25.51 16.06 -48.48
CA SER A 865 -24.37 15.14 -48.51
C SER A 865 -24.57 13.98 -49.50
N ASP A 866 -23.48 13.58 -50.15
CA ASP A 866 -23.46 12.41 -51.02
C ASP A 866 -23.46 11.11 -50.17
N ALA A 867 -24.09 10.04 -50.66
CA ALA A 867 -24.09 8.75 -49.97
C ALA A 867 -22.80 7.98 -50.25
N GLY A 868 -22.34 7.27 -49.22
CA GLY A 868 -21.12 6.47 -49.27
C GLY A 868 -21.25 5.26 -50.17
N ASN A 869 -20.11 4.77 -50.67
CA ASN A 869 -20.13 3.58 -51.52
C ASN A 869 -20.20 2.30 -50.69
N ILE A 870 -20.92 1.32 -51.20
CA ILE A 870 -20.98 -0.03 -50.62
C ILE A 870 -20.27 -1.00 -51.56
N ILE A 871 -19.27 -1.71 -51.06
CA ILE A 871 -18.59 -2.78 -51.78
C ILE A 871 -18.83 -4.08 -51.03
N ILE A 872 -19.43 -5.07 -51.69
CA ILE A 872 -19.68 -6.39 -51.11
C ILE A 872 -19.01 -7.45 -51.99
N ASP A 873 -18.14 -8.26 -51.40
CA ASP A 873 -17.62 -9.52 -51.96
C ASP A 873 -18.15 -10.66 -51.09
N ALA A 874 -18.97 -11.57 -51.64
CA ALA A 874 -19.69 -12.59 -50.88
C ALA A 874 -19.78 -13.94 -51.62
N ASN A 875 -19.88 -15.07 -50.93
CA ASN A 875 -20.24 -16.33 -51.60
C ASN A 875 -21.75 -16.37 -51.90
N HIS A 876 -22.56 -16.01 -50.90
CA HIS A 876 -24.02 -15.95 -50.97
C HIS A 876 -24.54 -14.68 -50.29
N ILE A 877 -25.59 -14.08 -50.85
CA ILE A 877 -26.36 -13.01 -50.19
C ILE A 877 -27.81 -13.47 -50.05
N PHE A 878 -28.32 -13.50 -48.83
CA PHE A 878 -29.73 -13.76 -48.53
C PHE A 878 -30.35 -12.55 -47.84
N LEU A 879 -31.25 -11.86 -48.56
CA LEU A 879 -32.06 -10.77 -48.03
C LEU A 879 -33.48 -11.25 -47.83
N ASN A 880 -33.98 -11.18 -46.60
CA ASN A 880 -35.31 -11.70 -46.28
C ASN A 880 -36.05 -10.87 -45.23
N ASN A 881 -37.36 -10.70 -45.43
CA ASN A 881 -38.27 -9.98 -44.53
C ASN A 881 -37.80 -8.54 -44.25
N GLN A 882 -37.75 -7.73 -45.32
CA GLN A 882 -37.26 -6.35 -45.33
C GLN A 882 -35.75 -6.21 -45.15
N GLY A 883 -34.94 -7.18 -45.60
CA GLY A 883 -33.48 -7.03 -45.63
C GLY A 883 -33.04 -6.00 -46.68
N GLN A 884 -32.04 -5.17 -46.36
CA GLN A 884 -31.69 -3.99 -47.17
C GLN A 884 -30.19 -3.78 -47.36
N ILE A 885 -29.78 -3.47 -48.59
CA ILE A 885 -28.46 -2.92 -48.91
C ILE A 885 -28.66 -1.56 -49.59
N THR A 886 -28.33 -0.46 -48.92
CA THR A 886 -28.75 0.87 -49.35
C THR A 886 -27.65 1.92 -49.24
N ALA A 887 -27.47 2.69 -50.32
CA ALA A 887 -26.60 3.87 -50.39
C ALA A 887 -27.42 5.08 -50.88
N VAL A 888 -28.35 5.55 -50.03
CA VAL A 888 -29.42 6.49 -50.40
C VAL A 888 -29.19 7.88 -49.80
N THR A 889 -29.59 8.94 -50.49
CA THR A 889 -29.50 10.32 -49.97
C THR A 889 -30.85 11.02 -49.96
N SER A 890 -31.03 11.94 -49.00
CA SER A 890 -32.24 12.79 -48.92
C SER A 890 -32.16 13.98 -49.86
N SER A 891 -30.96 14.55 -50.06
CA SER A 891 -30.60 15.41 -51.19
C SER A 891 -29.08 15.36 -51.44
N GLY A 892 -28.62 15.29 -52.70
CA GLY A 892 -27.22 14.96 -53.06
C GLY A 892 -27.11 13.81 -54.07
N GLU A 893 -25.89 13.33 -54.39
CA GLU A 893 -25.67 12.16 -55.24
C GLU A 893 -25.87 10.85 -54.45
N GLY A 894 -26.62 9.89 -55.01
CA GLY A 894 -26.70 8.54 -54.45
C GLY A 894 -25.35 7.83 -54.55
N GLY A 895 -25.03 7.00 -53.55
CA GLY A 895 -23.76 6.27 -53.48
C GLY A 895 -23.72 5.11 -54.48
N ASN A 896 -22.53 4.60 -54.79
CA ASN A 896 -22.41 3.44 -55.67
C ASN A 896 -22.41 2.13 -54.87
N ILE A 897 -23.17 1.14 -55.34
CA ILE A 897 -23.18 -0.22 -54.80
C ILE A 897 -22.48 -1.14 -55.81
N ASN A 898 -21.39 -1.80 -55.41
CA ASN A 898 -20.73 -2.85 -56.18
C ASN A 898 -20.80 -4.18 -55.41
N ILE A 899 -21.54 -5.14 -55.96
CA ILE A 899 -21.74 -6.48 -55.39
C ILE A 899 -21.09 -7.51 -56.30
N ASP A 900 -20.15 -8.27 -55.75
CA ASP A 900 -19.50 -9.42 -56.35
C ASP A 900 -19.89 -10.67 -55.55
N VAL A 901 -20.64 -11.58 -56.18
CA VAL A 901 -21.17 -12.77 -55.53
C VAL A 901 -20.77 -14.02 -56.32
N TRP A 902 -20.22 -15.01 -55.63
CA TRP A 902 -19.69 -16.23 -56.28
C TRP A 902 -20.75 -17.27 -56.63
N ASP A 903 -21.90 -17.30 -55.94
CA ASP A 903 -22.96 -18.28 -56.20
C ASP A 903 -24.35 -17.64 -56.42
N LEU A 904 -25.00 -17.15 -55.35
CA LEU A 904 -26.41 -16.75 -55.39
C LEU A 904 -26.72 -15.48 -54.59
N ILE A 905 -27.51 -14.59 -55.19
CA ILE A 905 -28.28 -13.56 -54.48
C ILE A 905 -29.74 -14.02 -54.41
N LEU A 906 -30.27 -14.23 -53.20
CA LEU A 906 -31.66 -14.59 -52.94
C LEU A 906 -32.38 -13.45 -52.20
N MET A 907 -33.44 -12.91 -52.79
CA MET A 907 -34.25 -11.82 -52.21
C MET A 907 -35.67 -12.32 -51.94
N ARG A 908 -36.14 -12.19 -50.70
CA ARG A 908 -37.45 -12.65 -50.24
C ARG A 908 -38.16 -11.59 -49.37
N HIS A 909 -39.49 -11.59 -49.43
CA HIS A 909 -40.39 -10.84 -48.55
C HIS A 909 -40.02 -9.35 -48.35
N ASN A 910 -40.25 -8.51 -49.37
CA ASN A 910 -40.04 -7.06 -49.36
C ASN A 910 -38.58 -6.59 -49.15
N SER A 911 -37.60 -7.34 -49.66
CA SER A 911 -36.18 -6.99 -49.52
C SER A 911 -35.69 -6.13 -50.69
N PHE A 912 -34.70 -5.24 -50.48
CA PHE A 912 -34.27 -4.34 -51.55
C PHE A 912 -32.79 -3.94 -51.53
N ILE A 913 -32.29 -3.60 -52.72
CA ILE A 913 -30.96 -3.01 -52.96
C ILE A 913 -31.19 -1.63 -53.58
N SER A 914 -30.76 -0.53 -52.95
CA SER A 914 -31.10 0.81 -53.44
C SER A 914 -29.98 1.84 -53.37
N THR A 915 -29.81 2.61 -54.44
CA THR A 915 -28.98 3.83 -54.51
C THR A 915 -29.82 5.07 -54.80
N THR A 916 -31.12 4.99 -54.47
CA THR A 916 -32.08 6.06 -54.75
C THR A 916 -31.72 7.36 -54.04
N ALA A 917 -31.78 8.48 -54.76
CA ALA A 917 -31.42 9.80 -54.24
C ALA A 917 -32.57 10.82 -54.37
N GLY A 918 -32.73 11.67 -53.34
CA GLY A 918 -33.66 12.80 -53.35
C GLY A 918 -35.04 12.48 -52.77
N THR A 919 -35.59 13.43 -52.01
CA THR A 919 -36.93 13.41 -51.41
C THR A 919 -37.57 14.78 -51.53
N ALA A 920 -38.89 14.92 -51.71
CA ALA A 920 -39.52 16.24 -51.80
C ALA A 920 -39.32 17.06 -50.51
N PRO A 921 -38.74 18.29 -50.52
CA PRO A 921 -38.38 19.15 -51.67
C PRO A 921 -36.90 19.14 -52.12
N GLY A 922 -36.02 18.32 -51.53
CA GLY A 922 -34.62 18.13 -51.90
C GLY A 922 -34.40 17.34 -53.20
N GLY A 923 -33.39 17.75 -53.99
CA GLY A 923 -33.01 17.11 -55.25
C GLY A 923 -31.87 16.09 -55.12
N GLY A 924 -31.49 15.41 -56.19
CA GLY A 924 -30.35 14.48 -56.17
C GLY A 924 -30.34 13.54 -57.37
N ASN A 925 -29.16 13.11 -57.82
CA ASN A 925 -29.02 12.10 -58.88
C ASN A 925 -28.88 10.71 -58.25
N GLY A 926 -29.54 9.70 -58.80
CA GLY A 926 -29.45 8.33 -58.32
C GLY A 926 -28.05 7.75 -58.52
N GLY A 927 -27.56 6.98 -57.55
CA GLY A 927 -26.23 6.35 -57.62
C GLY A 927 -26.19 5.11 -58.51
N ASN A 928 -25.01 4.58 -58.83
CA ASN A 928 -24.91 3.40 -59.71
C ASN A 928 -24.88 2.08 -58.93
N ILE A 929 -25.54 1.06 -59.47
CA ILE A 929 -25.51 -0.31 -58.95
C ILE A 929 -24.80 -1.21 -59.96
N THR A 930 -23.77 -1.92 -59.55
CA THR A 930 -23.14 -3.00 -60.33
C THR A 930 -23.23 -4.31 -59.56
N ILE A 931 -23.85 -5.32 -60.16
CA ILE A 931 -23.98 -6.66 -59.57
C ILE A 931 -23.32 -7.67 -60.50
N ARG A 932 -22.41 -8.49 -59.98
CA ARG A 932 -21.83 -9.65 -60.67
C ARG A 932 -22.14 -10.89 -59.85
N ALA A 933 -23.05 -11.73 -60.33
CA ALA A 933 -23.49 -12.94 -59.62
C ALA A 933 -23.98 -14.00 -60.61
N PRO A 934 -23.62 -15.29 -60.49
CA PRO A 934 -24.14 -16.33 -61.37
C PRO A 934 -25.66 -16.38 -61.42
N PHE A 935 -26.33 -16.29 -60.27
CA PHE A 935 -27.78 -16.30 -60.17
C PHE A 935 -28.30 -15.19 -59.25
N ILE A 936 -29.37 -14.54 -59.69
CA ILE A 936 -30.17 -13.64 -58.85
C ILE A 936 -31.60 -14.18 -58.83
N VAL A 937 -32.13 -14.51 -57.65
CA VAL A 937 -33.45 -15.11 -57.48
C VAL A 937 -34.29 -14.23 -56.55
N ALA A 938 -35.43 -13.75 -57.06
CA ALA A 938 -36.48 -13.12 -56.28
C ALA A 938 -37.83 -13.78 -56.56
N VAL A 939 -38.76 -13.73 -55.60
CA VAL A 939 -40.14 -14.19 -55.85
C VAL A 939 -40.95 -13.03 -56.45
N PRO A 940 -41.62 -13.19 -57.61
CA PRO A 940 -42.28 -12.10 -58.32
C PRO A 940 -43.29 -11.30 -57.49
N ASP A 941 -44.09 -11.97 -56.65
CA ASP A 941 -45.17 -11.34 -55.88
C ASP A 941 -44.75 -11.00 -54.43
N GLU A 942 -43.44 -10.92 -54.15
CA GLU A 942 -42.90 -10.56 -52.82
C GLU A 942 -42.26 -9.16 -52.77
N ASN A 943 -42.47 -8.30 -53.79
CA ASN A 943 -42.01 -6.92 -53.84
C ASN A 943 -40.52 -6.73 -53.46
N ASN A 944 -39.65 -7.53 -54.07
CA ASN A 944 -38.22 -7.40 -53.87
C ASN A 944 -37.61 -6.50 -54.95
N ASP A 945 -36.93 -5.43 -54.57
CA ASP A 945 -36.63 -4.34 -55.51
C ASP A 945 -35.14 -4.01 -55.62
N ILE A 946 -34.66 -3.74 -56.83
CA ILE A 946 -33.32 -3.18 -57.09
C ILE A 946 -33.49 -1.81 -57.75
N THR A 947 -33.12 -0.74 -57.05
CA THR A 947 -33.54 0.63 -57.43
C THR A 947 -32.41 1.65 -57.41
N ALA A 948 -32.28 2.44 -58.47
CA ALA A 948 -31.37 3.58 -58.56
C ALA A 948 -32.13 4.85 -58.99
N ASN A 949 -33.23 5.13 -58.29
CA ASN A 949 -34.17 6.19 -58.68
C ASN A 949 -33.67 7.59 -58.26
N ALA A 950 -34.31 8.64 -58.78
CA ALA A 950 -34.04 10.02 -58.40
C ALA A 950 -35.32 10.86 -58.23
N PHE A 951 -35.32 11.88 -57.37
CA PHE A 951 -36.45 12.82 -57.27
C PHE A 951 -36.36 13.95 -58.30
N THR A 952 -35.46 14.94 -58.14
CA THR A 952 -35.27 16.02 -59.14
C THR A 952 -34.05 15.90 -60.05
N GLY A 953 -33.07 15.03 -59.72
CA GLY A 953 -31.88 14.78 -60.55
C GLY A 953 -32.07 13.59 -61.50
N ASN A 954 -31.04 13.16 -62.21
CA ASN A 954 -31.09 12.02 -63.11
C ASN A 954 -31.10 10.69 -62.34
N GLY A 955 -31.84 9.70 -62.81
CA GLY A 955 -31.75 8.33 -62.30
C GLY A 955 -30.36 7.72 -62.55
N GLY A 956 -29.94 6.81 -61.67
CA GLY A 956 -28.64 6.15 -61.72
C GLY A 956 -28.58 4.98 -62.72
N ASN A 957 -27.40 4.37 -62.89
CA ASN A 957 -27.24 3.23 -63.79
C ASN A 957 -27.17 1.90 -63.02
N ILE A 958 -27.96 0.92 -63.47
CA ILE A 958 -27.92 -0.46 -62.94
C ILE A 958 -27.28 -1.36 -64.01
N ARG A 959 -26.14 -1.98 -63.68
CA ARG A 959 -25.47 -3.00 -64.51
C ARG A 959 -25.46 -4.34 -63.79
N ILE A 960 -26.09 -5.35 -64.37
CA ILE A 960 -26.13 -6.70 -63.81
C ILE A 960 -25.46 -7.68 -64.78
N PHE A 961 -24.46 -8.40 -64.31
CA PHE A 961 -23.81 -9.49 -65.02
C PHE A 961 -24.19 -10.80 -64.33
N SER A 962 -24.98 -11.63 -65.03
CA SER A 962 -25.50 -12.87 -64.44
C SER A 962 -25.68 -13.97 -65.48
N GLN A 963 -25.77 -15.23 -65.06
CA GLN A 963 -26.19 -16.31 -65.95
C GLN A 963 -27.71 -16.26 -66.13
N ALA A 964 -28.45 -16.06 -65.04
CA ALA A 964 -29.89 -15.92 -65.06
C ALA A 964 -30.43 -15.07 -63.90
N ILE A 965 -31.45 -14.27 -64.20
CA ILE A 965 -32.22 -13.50 -63.22
C ILE A 965 -33.63 -14.11 -63.18
N PHE A 966 -34.11 -14.48 -61.99
CA PHE A 966 -35.42 -15.06 -61.77
C PHE A 966 -36.31 -14.14 -60.94
N GLY A 967 -37.50 -13.85 -61.45
CA GLY A 967 -38.58 -13.14 -60.76
C GLY A 967 -38.46 -11.62 -60.60
N LEU A 968 -37.28 -11.04 -60.80
CA LEU A 968 -37.10 -9.60 -61.01
C LEU A 968 -37.38 -9.22 -62.47
N GLU A 969 -38.10 -8.13 -62.70
CA GLU A 969 -38.34 -7.58 -64.05
C GLU A 969 -38.04 -6.08 -64.04
N PHE A 970 -37.42 -5.58 -65.11
CA PHE A 970 -37.27 -4.15 -65.30
C PHE A 970 -38.63 -3.50 -65.59
N ARG A 971 -39.02 -2.52 -64.78
CA ARG A 971 -40.24 -1.73 -64.97
C ARG A 971 -39.93 -0.23 -64.86
N PRO A 972 -40.59 0.63 -65.65
CA PRO A 972 -40.30 2.08 -65.64
C PRO A 972 -40.75 2.78 -64.35
N ARG A 973 -41.53 2.13 -63.49
CA ARG A 973 -41.97 2.61 -62.18
C ARG A 973 -42.13 1.41 -61.24
N LEU A 974 -41.95 1.65 -59.94
CA LEU A 974 -42.20 0.65 -58.91
C LEU A 974 -43.65 0.16 -58.92
N THR A 975 -43.83 -1.13 -58.74
CA THR A 975 -45.08 -1.87 -58.64
C THR A 975 -45.05 -2.75 -57.39
N PRO A 976 -46.18 -3.34 -56.95
CA PRO A 976 -46.18 -4.31 -55.85
C PRO A 976 -45.45 -5.65 -56.15
N ARG A 977 -44.74 -5.74 -57.28
CA ARG A 977 -44.01 -6.93 -57.73
C ARG A 977 -42.52 -6.67 -57.61
N SER A 978 -41.72 -7.71 -57.62
CA SER A 978 -40.26 -7.58 -57.59
C SER A 978 -39.75 -6.86 -58.85
N ASP A 979 -39.14 -5.69 -58.65
CA ASP A 979 -38.82 -4.72 -59.69
C ASP A 979 -37.33 -4.37 -59.80
N ILE A 980 -36.88 -4.02 -61.01
CA ILE A 980 -35.65 -3.27 -61.24
C ILE A 980 -36.03 -1.88 -61.80
N THR A 981 -35.65 -0.79 -61.14
CA THR A 981 -36.05 0.58 -61.56
C THR A 981 -34.91 1.61 -61.48
N VAL A 982 -34.87 2.56 -62.41
CA VAL A 982 -33.88 3.67 -62.47
C VAL A 982 -34.53 5.02 -62.80
N SER A 983 -35.79 5.20 -62.40
CA SER A 983 -36.63 6.32 -62.84
C SER A 983 -36.32 7.62 -62.10
N SER A 984 -36.53 8.76 -62.77
CA SER A 984 -36.54 10.07 -62.15
C SER A 984 -37.91 10.76 -62.22
N GLN A 985 -38.30 11.49 -61.17
CA GLN A 985 -39.57 12.23 -61.17
C GLN A 985 -39.51 13.55 -61.96
N PHE A 986 -38.39 14.29 -61.90
CA PHE A 986 -38.20 15.56 -62.62
C PHE A 986 -36.90 15.67 -63.45
N GLY A 987 -36.00 14.68 -63.39
CA GLY A 987 -34.80 14.57 -64.22
C GLY A 987 -34.93 13.52 -65.32
N LEU A 988 -33.80 13.09 -65.91
CA LEU A 988 -33.77 12.01 -66.90
C LEU A 988 -33.75 10.64 -66.19
N ASP A 989 -34.45 9.65 -66.74
CA ASP A 989 -34.32 8.27 -66.30
C ASP A 989 -32.90 7.74 -66.57
N GLY A 990 -32.39 6.89 -65.67
CA GLY A 990 -31.09 6.23 -65.82
C GLY A 990 -31.13 5.05 -66.79
N THR A 991 -30.03 4.29 -66.87
CA THR A 991 -29.94 3.12 -67.77
C THR A 991 -29.88 1.79 -67.00
N VAL A 992 -30.53 0.76 -67.55
CA VAL A 992 -30.43 -0.63 -67.06
C VAL A 992 -29.77 -1.49 -68.13
N GLU A 993 -28.64 -2.10 -67.78
CA GLU A 993 -27.91 -3.04 -68.61
C GLU A 993 -27.95 -4.43 -67.96
N LEU A 994 -28.69 -5.36 -68.56
CA LEU A 994 -28.80 -6.74 -68.11
C LEU A 994 -27.98 -7.64 -69.05
N ASN A 995 -26.80 -8.04 -68.59
CA ASN A 995 -25.92 -8.96 -69.31
C ASN A 995 -26.17 -10.37 -68.81
N THR A 996 -27.22 -11.01 -69.34
CA THR A 996 -27.54 -12.42 -69.10
C THR A 996 -27.03 -13.31 -70.23
N LEU A 997 -26.42 -14.44 -69.90
CA LEU A 997 -26.15 -15.48 -70.90
C LEU A 997 -27.49 -16.06 -71.30
N GLY A 998 -28.00 -15.65 -72.46
CA GLY A 998 -29.27 -16.12 -73.02
C GLY A 998 -29.25 -17.62 -73.32
N ILE A 999 -29.43 -18.44 -72.29
CA ILE A 999 -29.75 -19.85 -72.43
C ILE A 999 -31.26 -19.90 -72.57
N ASP A 1000 -31.72 -20.03 -73.82
CA ASP A 1000 -33.10 -20.38 -74.15
C ASP A 1000 -33.34 -21.84 -73.72
N PRO A 1001 -34.12 -22.10 -72.64
CA PRO A 1001 -34.36 -23.46 -72.14
C PRO A 1001 -35.22 -24.30 -73.10
N SER A 1002 -35.78 -23.71 -74.17
CA SER A 1002 -36.57 -24.44 -75.16
C SER A 1002 -35.70 -25.25 -76.16
N LEU A 1003 -34.40 -24.98 -76.23
CA LEU A 1003 -33.46 -25.68 -77.13
C LEU A 1003 -33.00 -27.06 -76.62
N GLY A 1004 -33.49 -27.49 -75.46
CA GLY A 1004 -33.21 -28.79 -74.83
C GLY A 1004 -34.38 -29.78 -74.82
N LEU A 1005 -35.48 -29.52 -75.54
CA LEU A 1005 -36.56 -30.49 -75.68
C LEU A 1005 -36.17 -31.58 -76.68
N ILE A 1006 -35.51 -32.63 -76.19
CA ILE A 1006 -35.52 -33.93 -76.88
C ILE A 1006 -36.96 -34.43 -76.82
N ASN A 1007 -37.63 -34.43 -77.97
CA ASN A 1007 -38.95 -35.01 -78.15
C ASN A 1007 -38.82 -36.53 -77.97
N LEU A 1008 -39.15 -37.04 -76.78
CA LEU A 1008 -39.24 -38.48 -76.54
C LEU A 1008 -40.48 -39.01 -77.25
N SER A 1009 -40.25 -39.64 -78.40
CA SER A 1009 -41.18 -40.54 -79.08
C SER A 1009 -41.64 -41.64 -78.10
N MET A 1010 -42.86 -41.52 -77.58
CA MET A 1010 -43.59 -42.68 -77.04
C MET A 1010 -44.09 -43.50 -78.22
N GLU A 1011 -43.24 -44.38 -78.72
CA GLU A 1011 -43.69 -45.58 -79.43
C GLU A 1011 -44.26 -46.53 -78.37
N ALA A 1012 -45.55 -46.86 -78.49
CA ALA A 1012 -46.21 -47.78 -77.58
C ALA A 1012 -45.55 -49.16 -77.68
N VAL A 1013 -44.88 -49.59 -76.61
CA VAL A 1013 -44.46 -50.98 -76.47
C VAL A 1013 -45.66 -51.77 -75.99
N GLU A 1014 -46.29 -52.52 -76.90
CA GLU A 1014 -47.30 -53.53 -76.58
C GLU A 1014 -46.70 -54.60 -75.65
N PRO A 1015 -47.36 -54.95 -74.53
CA PRO A 1015 -46.99 -56.11 -73.74
C PRO A 1015 -47.43 -57.41 -74.45
N GLU A 1016 -46.45 -58.22 -74.85
CA GLU A 1016 -46.63 -59.61 -75.28
C GLU A 1016 -47.09 -60.47 -74.08
N VAL A 1017 -48.40 -60.75 -74.00
CA VAL A 1017 -48.96 -61.77 -73.11
C VAL A 1017 -49.19 -63.05 -73.90
N LYS A 1018 -48.55 -64.12 -73.44
CA LYS A 1018 -48.61 -65.48 -73.98
C LYS A 1018 -49.98 -66.12 -73.67
N ASP A 1019 -50.68 -66.53 -74.73
CA ASP A 1019 -51.97 -67.25 -74.73
C ASP A 1019 -52.06 -68.41 -73.71
N ILE A 1020 -53.24 -68.56 -73.07
CA ILE A 1020 -53.89 -69.86 -72.79
C ILE A 1020 -55.39 -69.67 -72.43
N CYS A 1021 -56.21 -70.34 -73.24
CA CYS A 1021 -57.55 -70.92 -73.00
C CYS A 1021 -58.84 -70.08 -72.90
N GLN A 1022 -59.64 -70.31 -73.96
CA GLN A 1022 -61.09 -70.15 -74.14
C GLN A 1022 -61.97 -70.64 -72.99
N GLY A 1023 -63.11 -69.96 -72.77
CA GLY A 1023 -64.25 -70.52 -72.06
C GLY A 1023 -65.37 -69.50 -71.80
N ASN A 1024 -66.41 -69.53 -72.64
CA ASN A 1024 -67.72 -68.88 -72.56
C ASN A 1024 -68.14 -68.19 -71.23
N GLY A 1025 -68.46 -66.90 -71.33
CA GLY A 1025 -69.64 -66.31 -70.69
C GLY A 1025 -69.44 -65.61 -69.36
N GLY A 1026 -69.64 -64.28 -69.36
CA GLY A 1026 -69.79 -63.45 -68.16
C GLY A 1026 -68.49 -62.77 -67.73
N GLN A 1027 -68.51 -61.43 -67.67
CA GLN A 1027 -67.35 -60.59 -67.43
C GLN A 1027 -66.56 -60.97 -66.14
N PRO A 1028 -65.23 -61.16 -66.21
CA PRO A 1028 -64.36 -61.04 -65.05
C PRO A 1028 -63.97 -59.57 -64.83
N LYS A 1029 -64.26 -59.08 -63.61
CA LYS A 1029 -63.56 -57.94 -63.02
C LYS A 1029 -62.07 -58.29 -62.91
N VAL A 1030 -61.20 -57.43 -63.42
CA VAL A 1030 -59.81 -57.34 -62.95
C VAL A 1030 -59.54 -55.88 -62.65
N GLU A 1031 -59.41 -55.59 -61.37
CA GLU A 1031 -58.89 -54.35 -60.83
C GLU A 1031 -57.38 -54.31 -61.06
N LEU A 1032 -56.91 -53.23 -61.66
CA LEU A 1032 -55.50 -52.85 -61.71
C LEU A 1032 -55.36 -51.57 -60.87
N TYR A 1033 -54.60 -51.67 -59.79
CA TYR A 1033 -54.21 -50.55 -58.96
C TYR A 1033 -53.02 -49.84 -59.59
N ASP A 1034 -53.14 -48.53 -59.75
CA ASP A 1034 -52.04 -47.66 -60.16
C ASP A 1034 -51.35 -47.09 -58.91
N ILE A 1035 -50.07 -47.39 -58.75
CA ILE A 1035 -49.22 -46.87 -57.68
C ILE A 1035 -48.60 -45.57 -58.21
N GLY A 1036 -49.45 -44.54 -58.28
CA GLY A 1036 -49.08 -43.19 -58.68
C GLY A 1036 -48.43 -42.41 -57.55
N ARG A 1037 -47.38 -41.65 -57.87
CA ARG A 1037 -46.54 -40.88 -56.96
C ARG A 1037 -47.34 -39.81 -56.19
N ALA A 1038 -47.32 -39.92 -54.86
CA ALA A 1038 -47.25 -38.81 -53.89
C ALA A 1038 -48.15 -37.58 -54.11
N GLY A 1039 -49.47 -37.78 -54.23
CA GLY A 1039 -50.50 -36.86 -53.69
C GLY A 1039 -50.28 -35.35 -53.87
N ILE A 1040 -50.27 -34.85 -55.11
CA ILE A 1040 -50.37 -33.41 -55.41
C ILE A 1040 -51.66 -33.18 -56.22
N ALA A 1041 -52.48 -32.22 -55.80
CA ALA A 1041 -53.72 -31.85 -56.46
C ALA A 1041 -53.46 -31.21 -57.85
N PRO A 1042 -54.34 -31.38 -58.86
CA PRO A 1042 -54.00 -31.10 -60.25
C PRO A 1042 -53.98 -29.63 -60.67
N THR A 1043 -54.48 -28.66 -59.88
CA THR A 1043 -54.44 -27.22 -60.23
C THR A 1043 -54.53 -26.28 -59.00
N PRO A 1044 -54.06 -25.01 -59.10
CA PRO A 1044 -53.73 -24.13 -57.97
C PRO A 1044 -54.89 -23.30 -57.35
N HIS A 1045 -56.15 -23.60 -57.64
CA HIS A 1045 -57.26 -22.66 -57.37
C HIS A 1045 -58.47 -23.23 -56.60
N GLU A 1046 -58.31 -24.27 -55.79
CA GLU A 1046 -59.32 -24.66 -54.79
C GLU A 1046 -58.74 -24.66 -53.36
N PRO A 1047 -59.51 -24.23 -52.34
CA PRO A 1047 -59.03 -24.12 -50.97
C PRO A 1047 -59.00 -25.47 -50.23
N PHE A 1048 -57.97 -25.69 -49.42
CA PHE A 1048 -57.88 -26.80 -48.47
C PHE A 1048 -58.87 -26.59 -47.32
N ASP A 1049 -59.73 -27.59 -47.07
CA ASP A 1049 -60.72 -27.63 -45.98
C ASP A 1049 -60.08 -28.26 -44.72
N PRO A 1050 -60.12 -27.63 -43.52
CA PRO A 1050 -59.35 -28.04 -42.34
C PRO A 1050 -60.04 -29.07 -41.42
N ASP A 1051 -60.97 -29.89 -41.90
CA ASP A 1051 -61.56 -30.98 -41.11
C ASP A 1051 -60.88 -32.33 -41.40
N PHE A 1052 -59.68 -32.55 -40.83
CA PHE A 1052 -59.22 -33.92 -40.54
C PHE A 1052 -58.13 -33.95 -39.44
N VAL A 1053 -58.54 -33.67 -38.21
CA VAL A 1053 -57.90 -34.23 -37.02
C VAL A 1053 -59.00 -34.86 -36.18
N GLU A 1054 -58.95 -36.17 -35.98
CA GLU A 1054 -59.33 -36.69 -34.67
C GLU A 1054 -58.48 -37.90 -34.26
N SER A 1055 -58.16 -37.83 -32.98
CA SER A 1055 -57.26 -38.60 -32.15
C SER A 1055 -57.67 -40.06 -31.91
N GLU A 1056 -56.70 -40.92 -31.60
CA GLU A 1056 -56.67 -41.61 -30.31
C GLU A 1056 -55.29 -42.27 -30.07
N SER A 1057 -54.94 -42.37 -28.79
CA SER A 1057 -53.62 -42.69 -28.23
C SER A 1057 -53.51 -44.18 -27.80
N PRO A 1058 -52.52 -44.61 -26.98
CA PRO A 1058 -51.36 -45.40 -27.40
C PRO A 1058 -51.34 -46.84 -26.82
N ALA A 1059 -50.52 -47.75 -27.37
CA ALA A 1059 -49.90 -48.86 -26.61
C ALA A 1059 -48.92 -49.71 -27.42
N SER A 1060 -47.77 -50.00 -26.78
CA SER A 1060 -46.97 -51.24 -26.83
C SER A 1060 -46.30 -51.62 -28.17
N GLU A 1061 -45.14 -52.24 -28.26
CA GLU A 1061 -44.09 -52.71 -27.37
C GLU A 1061 -42.96 -53.18 -28.31
N VAL A 1062 -41.70 -53.00 -27.88
CA VAL A 1062 -40.64 -54.03 -27.92
C VAL A 1062 -39.96 -54.42 -29.25
N ASN A 1063 -38.63 -54.15 -29.23
CA ASN A 1063 -37.51 -54.92 -29.79
C ASN A 1063 -37.34 -55.04 -31.32
N ALA A 1064 -36.14 -55.13 -31.87
CA ALA A 1064 -34.77 -54.90 -31.41
C ALA A 1064 -33.83 -55.11 -32.63
N LEU A 1065 -32.55 -54.77 -32.41
CA LEU A 1065 -31.36 -55.32 -33.07
C LEU A 1065 -30.94 -54.72 -34.43
N HIS A 1066 -30.03 -53.74 -34.34
CA HIS A 1066 -28.61 -53.80 -34.78
C HIS A 1066 -28.09 -55.12 -35.43
N PRO A 1067 -26.91 -55.16 -36.11
CA PRO A 1067 -25.99 -54.09 -36.53
C PRO A 1067 -25.40 -54.21 -37.97
N VAL A 1068 -24.81 -53.11 -38.48
CA VAL A 1068 -23.42 -52.91 -39.02
C VAL A 1068 -22.76 -54.14 -39.70
N PRO A 1069 -22.07 -54.09 -40.89
CA PRO A 1069 -20.88 -53.24 -41.05
C PRO A 1069 -20.33 -52.83 -42.45
N TYR A 1070 -19.54 -51.74 -42.43
CA TYR A 1070 -18.25 -51.47 -43.09
C TYR A 1070 -18.06 -51.53 -44.64
N ARG A 1071 -17.59 -50.40 -45.18
CA ARG A 1071 -16.19 -50.10 -45.65
C ARG A 1071 -16.05 -49.52 -47.07
N CYS A 1072 -15.10 -48.58 -47.12
CA CYS A 1072 -14.53 -47.79 -48.20
C CYS A 1072 -14.12 -48.54 -49.47
N ASP A 1073 -14.15 -47.85 -50.61
CA ASP A 1073 -12.94 -47.36 -51.31
C ASP A 1073 -13.33 -46.58 -52.57
N GLY A 1074 -12.60 -45.49 -52.87
CA GLY A 1074 -12.72 -44.69 -54.09
C GLY A 1074 -12.30 -43.24 -53.90
#